data_AF-A0A178MCW5-F1
#
_entry.id   AF-A0A178MCW5-F1
#
_cell.length_a   1.000
_cell.length_b   1.000
_cell.length_c   1.000
_cell.angle_alpha   90.00
_cell.angle_beta   90.00
_cell.angle_gamma   90.00
#
_symmetry.space_group_name_H-M   'P 1'
#
loop_
_entity.id
_entity.type
_entity.pdbx_description
1 polymer ?
#
loop_
_entity_poly.entity_id
_entity_poly.type
_entity_poly.pdbx_seq_one_letter_code
_entity_poly.pdbx_strand_id
1 'polypeptide(L)'
;MSVTGRLAGKIALITGGAGNIGSDMTRRFLAEGATVVISGRNSAKLAALADRMRAEAGVPAKRIDLEVMDGGDPAAVRAGIEAIIGRHGRIDILVNNAGSAGAQRRLAEIPLTAADLGPGADETLQESVANLLGMGWHLMRVAAPHIPAGGVIINISTIFSRAEYYGRIPYVAPKAALNTLTQIAARELGARGIRVNTILPGPIESERIRTVFQRMDELKGRPEGDTANQFFATMRLYRPDDHGQLERRFPTIGDVTDAAVFLASDEAAALTGETIEVTHGMELPASSETSLLARTDLRTIDASGRTTLICAGDQIEEVMALTGMLRTCGSEVIIGFRSEAAIEQFEQAINESRRLAGDAFTPPIALPLDPRDPATIDAIFDWAGENTGGIHAAVILPAASREPATQVIEVDDGNVMNFLANEIVGSIVIASRLARYWQTQRLTPGARARGPRVIFLSNGAEAGGNTYGRIQCAAIEQLIRVWRHEAALDYERAVANGEHVLPAVWANQIVRFNNRSLEGLEFACAWTAQLLHSQRQINEITLTIPANISATTGARSAAVGWAESLIGLHLGKVALITGGSAGIGGQIGRLLALSGARVMLAARDRHKLEQIQATIRAELAEVGYTDVEERVQIAPGCDVSSEEQLVDLVERTLAAFGTVDYLINNAGIAGVEEMAIDMPVEGWRNTLYANLISNYSLMRKLAPLMKKQGSGYVLNVSSYFGGEKDAAIPYPNRSDYAVSKAGQRAMAEVFARFLGPEVQINAIAPGPVEGDRLRGTGERPGLFARRARLILENKRLNDLHAALITAARTDARPMRELVELLLPNDVAALEHNPAAPAALRELAKRLRSEGDPAASSSSALLNRSIAAKLLARLVNGGYQLPADIFAHLPAPPDPFFTRAQIDREARKVRDGVMGMLYLQRMPTEFDVAMATVYYLADRNVSGETFHPSGGLRYERTPTGGELFGLPAPERLAELVGTTVYLIGEHLTEHLNLLARAYLERYGARQVVMIVETEAGAETMRHLLHDHVEAGRLPIIVAGDQIEAAIDQAIATYGRPGPVVCTPFRPLPTAPLVGRKDSDWSTVLSEADFAELCEHQLTHHFRVARKIALSDGASLALVTPETTATSTTEQFALANFVKTTLHAFTATVGVESERTAQRILINQVDLTRRARAEEPRDPRERQQELERFIEAVLLVTAPLPPEADTRYAGRIHRGRAITV
;
A
#
# COMPACT_ATOMS: atom_id res chain seq x y z
N MET A 1 11.05 -0.10 -83.08
CA MET A 1 9.75 -0.17 -82.38
C MET A 1 9.47 1.22 -81.83
N SER A 2 8.38 1.87 -82.22
CA SER A 2 8.05 3.20 -81.67
C SER A 2 7.75 3.05 -80.18
N VAL A 3 8.60 3.60 -79.32
CA VAL A 3 8.37 3.56 -77.87
C VAL A 3 7.13 4.42 -77.60
N THR A 4 5.99 3.77 -77.34
CA THR A 4 4.78 4.42 -76.85
C THR A 4 5.09 5.02 -75.48
N GLY A 5 4.83 6.31 -75.28
CA GLY A 5 5.09 6.99 -74.01
C GLY A 5 4.39 6.31 -72.82
N ARG A 6 4.95 6.44 -71.62
CA ARG A 6 4.54 5.66 -70.42
C ARG A 6 3.12 5.97 -69.94
N LEU A 7 2.54 7.09 -70.38
CA LEU A 7 1.19 7.55 -70.04
C LEU A 7 0.27 7.63 -71.28
N ALA A 8 0.65 6.96 -72.38
CA ALA A 8 -0.12 6.99 -73.62
C ALA A 8 -1.58 6.55 -73.40
N GLY A 9 -2.51 7.39 -73.86
CA GLY A 9 -3.95 7.11 -73.79
C GLY A 9 -4.62 7.49 -72.47
N LYS A 10 -3.87 7.94 -71.46
CA LYS A 10 -4.43 8.37 -70.17
C LYS A 10 -4.87 9.84 -70.17
N ILE A 11 -6.00 10.13 -69.52
CA ILE A 11 -6.50 11.49 -69.23
C ILE A 11 -6.07 11.88 -67.82
N ALA A 12 -5.24 12.91 -67.70
CA ALA A 12 -4.69 13.39 -66.44
C ALA A 12 -5.26 14.76 -66.07
N LEU A 13 -5.90 14.87 -64.91
CA LEU A 13 -6.28 16.15 -64.30
C LEU A 13 -5.19 16.58 -63.32
N ILE A 14 -4.53 17.71 -63.60
CA ILE A 14 -3.49 18.28 -62.73
C ILE A 14 -4.00 19.58 -62.13
N THR A 15 -4.27 19.58 -60.83
CA THR A 15 -4.69 20.79 -60.11
C THR A 15 -3.51 21.67 -59.73
N GLY A 16 -3.68 22.99 -59.78
CA GLY A 16 -2.56 23.92 -59.61
C GLY A 16 -1.53 23.80 -60.73
N GLY A 17 -1.98 23.40 -61.92
CA GLY A 17 -1.10 23.07 -63.05
C GLY A 17 -0.26 24.24 -63.56
N ALA A 18 -0.65 25.49 -63.27
CA ALA A 18 0.13 26.69 -63.58
C ALA A 18 1.20 27.07 -62.52
N GLY A 19 1.38 26.28 -61.46
CA GLY A 19 2.45 26.46 -60.47
C GLY A 19 3.80 25.86 -60.92
N ASN A 20 4.87 26.09 -60.16
CA ASN A 20 6.22 25.64 -60.51
C ASN A 20 6.27 24.12 -60.78
N ILE A 21 5.86 23.28 -59.81
CA ILE A 21 5.83 21.82 -59.99
C ILE A 21 4.75 21.41 -60.99
N GLY A 22 3.57 22.03 -60.94
CA GLY A 22 2.45 21.71 -61.84
C GLY A 22 2.77 21.90 -63.32
N SER A 23 3.52 22.95 -63.67
CA SER A 23 3.89 23.25 -65.05
C SER A 23 4.91 22.23 -65.60
N ASP A 24 5.83 21.79 -64.75
CA ASP A 24 6.80 20.76 -65.08
C ASP A 24 6.15 19.37 -65.21
N MET A 25 5.25 19.03 -64.29
CA MET A 25 4.41 17.83 -64.37
C MET A 25 3.56 17.81 -65.64
N THR A 26 2.93 18.94 -65.99
CA THR A 26 2.16 19.07 -67.24
C THR A 26 3.03 18.79 -68.45
N ARG A 27 4.21 19.43 -68.53
CA ARG A 27 5.18 19.24 -69.61
C ARG A 27 5.61 17.78 -69.74
N ARG A 28 5.97 17.14 -68.62
CA ARG A 28 6.44 15.75 -68.62
C ARG A 28 5.31 14.76 -68.92
N PHE A 29 4.11 14.96 -68.40
CA PHE A 29 2.95 14.09 -68.66
C PHE A 29 2.56 14.13 -70.15
N LEU A 30 2.61 15.32 -70.78
CA LEU A 30 2.41 15.48 -72.22
C LEU A 30 3.51 14.75 -73.03
N ALA A 31 4.78 14.87 -72.61
CA ALA A 31 5.90 14.17 -73.24
C ALA A 31 5.74 12.64 -73.16
N GLU A 32 5.20 12.13 -72.06
CA GLU A 32 4.93 10.69 -71.83
C GLU A 32 3.61 10.20 -72.46
N GLY A 33 2.88 11.05 -73.18
CA GLY A 33 1.75 10.64 -74.01
C GLY A 33 0.34 10.86 -73.44
N ALA A 34 0.21 11.48 -72.26
CA ALA A 34 -1.08 11.78 -71.65
C ALA A 34 -1.83 12.91 -72.38
N THR A 35 -3.16 12.93 -72.23
CA THR A 35 -3.97 14.14 -72.40
C THR A 35 -4.09 14.82 -71.05
N VAL A 36 -3.69 16.08 -70.94
CA VAL A 36 -3.61 16.79 -69.67
C VAL A 36 -4.67 17.89 -69.61
N VAL A 37 -5.53 17.82 -68.60
CA VAL A 37 -6.44 18.89 -68.18
C VAL A 37 -5.73 19.70 -67.09
N ILE A 38 -5.38 20.94 -67.41
CA ILE A 38 -4.67 21.86 -66.52
C ILE A 38 -5.71 22.67 -65.76
N SER A 39 -5.74 22.54 -64.43
CA SER A 39 -6.74 23.20 -63.59
C SER A 39 -6.15 24.23 -62.62
N GLY A 40 -6.89 25.32 -62.39
CA GLY A 40 -6.56 26.37 -61.42
C GLY A 40 -7.53 27.56 -61.43
N ARG A 41 -7.38 28.47 -60.47
CA ARG A 41 -8.27 29.64 -60.28
C ARG A 41 -8.06 30.76 -61.31
N ASN A 42 -6.84 30.91 -61.83
CA ASN A 42 -6.48 32.04 -62.69
C ASN A 42 -6.47 31.60 -64.16
N SER A 43 -7.55 31.92 -64.88
CA SER A 43 -7.73 31.60 -66.28
C SER A 43 -6.60 32.12 -67.18
N ALA A 44 -6.08 33.33 -66.92
CA ALA A 44 -4.99 33.91 -67.70
C ALA A 44 -3.68 33.14 -67.54
N LYS A 45 -3.32 32.72 -66.31
CA LYS A 45 -2.11 31.90 -66.07
C LYS A 45 -2.23 30.51 -66.71
N LEU A 46 -3.43 29.92 -66.69
CA LEU A 46 -3.70 28.64 -67.35
C LEU A 46 -3.56 28.76 -68.86
N ALA A 47 -4.17 29.78 -69.47
CA ALA A 47 -4.07 30.04 -70.90
C ALA A 47 -2.61 30.24 -71.34
N ALA A 48 -1.86 31.09 -70.62
CA ALA A 48 -0.45 31.34 -70.90
C ALA A 48 0.42 30.09 -70.79
N LEU A 49 0.14 29.19 -69.83
CA LEU A 49 0.84 27.91 -69.74
C LEU A 49 0.46 26.99 -70.89
N ALA A 50 -0.84 26.86 -71.21
CA ALA A 50 -1.29 26.01 -72.31
C ALA A 50 -0.69 26.45 -73.65
N ASP A 51 -0.63 27.76 -73.92
CA ASP A 51 -0.04 28.30 -75.15
C ASP A 51 1.46 28.01 -75.22
N ARG A 52 2.17 28.16 -74.10
CA ARG A 52 3.58 27.78 -74.00
C ARG A 52 3.79 26.29 -74.26
N MET A 53 2.98 25.43 -73.65
CA MET A 53 3.06 23.97 -73.83
C MET A 53 2.72 23.53 -75.25
N ARG A 54 1.76 24.22 -75.91
CA ARG A 54 1.44 24.02 -77.33
C ARG A 54 2.63 24.39 -78.23
N ALA A 55 3.38 25.43 -77.88
CA ALA A 55 4.56 25.86 -78.62
C ALA A 55 5.79 24.95 -78.38
N GLU A 56 6.02 24.50 -77.14
CA GLU A 56 7.23 23.77 -76.73
C GLU A 56 7.19 22.27 -77.03
N ALA A 57 6.03 21.61 -76.88
CA ALA A 57 6.00 20.16 -76.74
C ALA A 57 5.85 19.37 -78.06
N GLY A 58 5.55 20.02 -79.19
CA GLY A 58 5.29 19.33 -80.46
C GLY A 58 4.10 18.36 -80.42
N VAL A 59 3.17 18.57 -79.48
CA VAL A 59 2.03 17.69 -79.18
C VAL A 59 0.75 18.19 -79.83
N PRO A 60 -0.19 17.32 -80.23
CA PRO A 60 -1.48 17.75 -80.77
C PRO A 60 -2.25 18.63 -79.77
N ALA A 61 -2.77 19.77 -80.22
CA ALA A 61 -3.50 20.74 -79.38
C ALA A 61 -4.67 20.10 -78.60
N LYS A 62 -5.28 19.04 -79.14
CA LYS A 62 -6.34 18.25 -78.49
C LYS A 62 -5.92 17.53 -77.20
N ARG A 63 -4.63 17.43 -76.90
CA ARG A 63 -4.12 16.80 -75.67
C ARG A 63 -3.91 17.79 -74.51
N ILE A 64 -4.18 19.09 -74.73
CA ILE A 64 -4.04 20.13 -73.72
C ILE A 64 -5.41 20.80 -73.56
N ASP A 65 -6.05 20.56 -72.41
CA ASP A 65 -7.34 21.17 -72.05
C ASP A 65 -7.20 22.01 -70.78
N LEU A 66 -8.10 22.96 -70.60
CA LEU A 66 -8.11 23.89 -69.46
C LEU A 66 -9.44 23.78 -68.73
N GLU A 67 -9.38 23.72 -67.39
CA GLU A 67 -10.58 23.82 -66.54
C GLU A 67 -10.33 24.90 -65.48
N VAL A 68 -11.17 25.93 -65.45
CA VAL A 68 -11.09 26.98 -64.43
C VAL A 68 -11.94 26.53 -63.25
N MET A 69 -11.27 26.13 -62.18
CA MET A 69 -11.92 25.54 -61.03
C MET A 69 -11.27 26.05 -59.76
N ASP A 70 -12.09 26.55 -58.82
CA ASP A 70 -11.67 26.79 -57.45
C ASP A 70 -11.84 25.51 -56.64
N GLY A 71 -10.72 24.92 -56.25
CA GLY A 71 -10.73 23.71 -55.44
C GLY A 71 -11.22 23.93 -54.00
N GLY A 72 -11.29 25.17 -53.53
CA GLY A 72 -11.85 25.52 -52.22
C GLY A 72 -13.38 25.57 -52.19
N ASP A 73 -14.05 25.56 -53.35
CA ASP A 73 -15.51 25.56 -53.46
C ASP A 73 -16.02 24.18 -53.95
N PRO A 74 -16.73 23.41 -53.11
CA PRO A 74 -17.26 22.10 -53.48
C PRO A 74 -18.22 22.13 -54.68
N ALA A 75 -18.96 23.22 -54.88
CA ALA A 75 -19.86 23.38 -56.02
C ALA A 75 -19.08 23.58 -57.33
N ALA A 76 -18.04 24.42 -57.29
CA ALA A 76 -17.12 24.59 -58.42
C ALA A 76 -16.38 23.29 -58.77
N VAL A 77 -15.99 22.49 -57.76
CA VAL A 77 -15.37 21.18 -57.97
C VAL A 77 -16.31 20.21 -58.71
N ARG A 78 -17.59 20.12 -58.29
CA ARG A 78 -18.58 19.30 -59.00
C ARG A 78 -18.78 19.74 -60.44
N ALA A 79 -19.03 21.02 -60.66
CA ALA A 79 -19.26 21.56 -61.99
C ALA A 79 -18.03 21.35 -62.91
N GLY A 80 -16.82 21.56 -62.38
CA GLY A 80 -15.57 21.36 -63.12
C GLY A 80 -15.33 19.89 -63.49
N ILE A 81 -15.55 18.96 -62.56
CA ILE A 81 -15.42 17.53 -62.86
C ILE A 81 -16.48 17.09 -63.88
N GLU A 82 -17.75 17.48 -63.71
CA GLU A 82 -18.80 17.19 -64.69
C GLU A 82 -18.46 17.71 -66.09
N ALA A 83 -17.91 18.93 -66.18
CA ALA A 83 -17.47 19.51 -67.44
C ALA A 83 -16.32 18.71 -68.08
N ILE A 84 -15.34 18.27 -67.29
CA ILE A 84 -14.22 17.42 -67.75
C ILE A 84 -14.75 16.08 -68.26
N ILE A 85 -15.66 15.44 -67.53
CA ILE A 85 -16.27 14.16 -67.93
C ILE A 85 -17.11 14.33 -69.19
N GLY A 86 -17.85 15.43 -69.33
CA GLY A 86 -18.57 15.75 -70.56
C GLY A 86 -17.67 15.84 -71.80
N ARG A 87 -16.39 16.26 -71.65
CA ARG A 87 -15.43 16.42 -72.75
C ARG A 87 -14.57 15.18 -73.02
N HIS A 88 -14.14 14.47 -71.96
CA HIS A 88 -13.15 13.38 -72.06
C HIS A 88 -13.69 12.01 -71.66
N GLY A 89 -14.89 11.93 -71.06
CA GLY A 89 -15.59 10.71 -70.67
C GLY A 89 -15.10 10.05 -69.38
N ARG A 90 -13.84 10.28 -68.97
CA ARG A 90 -13.23 9.72 -67.74
C ARG A 90 -12.03 10.52 -67.28
N ILE A 91 -11.52 10.21 -66.08
CA ILE A 91 -10.23 10.69 -65.57
C ILE A 91 -9.39 9.47 -65.19
N ASP A 92 -8.27 9.23 -65.86
CA ASP A 92 -7.39 8.08 -65.54
C ASP A 92 -6.40 8.42 -64.41
N ILE A 93 -5.96 9.68 -64.34
CA ILE A 93 -4.98 10.17 -63.37
C ILE A 93 -5.50 11.47 -62.75
N LEU A 94 -5.66 11.51 -61.42
CA LEU A 94 -5.91 12.74 -60.68
C LEU A 94 -4.65 13.13 -59.90
N VAL A 95 -4.07 14.30 -60.19
CA VAL A 95 -2.95 14.86 -59.42
C VAL A 95 -3.44 16.05 -58.62
N ASN A 96 -3.62 15.84 -57.31
CA ASN A 96 -3.95 16.87 -56.35
C ASN A 96 -2.67 17.62 -55.94
N ASN A 97 -2.23 18.52 -56.82
CA ASN A 97 -1.04 19.35 -56.62
C ASN A 97 -1.37 20.77 -56.11
N ALA A 98 -2.59 21.25 -56.31
CA ALA A 98 -3.00 22.54 -55.81
C ALA A 98 -2.87 22.64 -54.28
N GLY A 99 -2.47 23.82 -53.81
CA GLY A 99 -2.32 24.15 -52.40
C GLY A 99 -1.77 25.56 -52.24
N SER A 100 -2.13 26.21 -51.13
CA SER A 100 -1.60 27.53 -50.78
C SER A 100 -0.31 27.42 -49.96
N ALA A 101 0.31 28.56 -49.65
CA ALA A 101 1.43 28.60 -48.70
C ALA A 101 0.96 28.53 -47.24
N GLY A 102 -0.33 28.80 -46.98
CA GLY A 102 -0.88 29.07 -45.66
C GLY A 102 -0.31 30.34 -45.03
N ALA A 103 -0.94 30.80 -43.94
CA ALA A 103 -0.42 31.93 -43.17
C ALA A 103 0.97 31.62 -42.58
N GLN A 104 1.92 32.55 -42.77
CA GLN A 104 3.30 32.46 -42.26
C GLN A 104 3.43 33.20 -40.92
N ARG A 105 2.77 32.67 -39.90
CA ARG A 105 2.69 33.26 -38.55
C ARG A 105 2.89 32.16 -37.51
N ARG A 106 3.44 32.55 -36.35
CA ARG A 106 3.53 31.67 -35.16
C ARG A 106 2.13 31.33 -34.67
N LEU A 107 1.98 30.25 -33.91
CA LEU A 107 0.71 29.76 -33.41
C LEU A 107 -0.14 30.85 -32.72
N ALA A 108 0.48 31.67 -31.87
CA ALA A 108 -0.20 32.74 -31.13
C ALA A 108 -0.65 33.93 -32.02
N GLU A 109 -0.21 34.00 -33.28
CA GLU A 109 -0.37 35.12 -34.21
C GLU A 109 -1.07 34.71 -35.51
N ILE A 110 -1.63 33.49 -35.56
CA ILE A 110 -2.35 33.01 -36.74
C ILE A 110 -3.60 33.89 -36.96
N PRO A 111 -3.84 34.40 -38.19
CA PRO A 111 -5.06 35.15 -38.49
C PRO A 111 -6.27 34.22 -38.46
N LEU A 112 -7.20 34.46 -37.55
CA LEU A 112 -8.40 33.64 -37.37
C LEU A 112 -9.58 34.22 -38.16
N THR A 113 -9.70 35.54 -38.18
CA THR A 113 -10.73 36.29 -38.89
C THR A 113 -10.13 37.14 -40.00
N ALA A 114 -10.97 37.61 -40.93
CA ALA A 114 -10.53 38.53 -41.98
C ALA A 114 -9.96 39.85 -41.43
N ALA A 115 -10.39 40.27 -40.23
CA ALA A 115 -9.86 41.46 -39.56
C ALA A 115 -8.43 41.28 -39.04
N ASP A 116 -7.99 40.03 -38.82
CA ASP A 116 -6.64 39.71 -38.32
C ASP A 116 -5.57 39.71 -39.45
N LEU A 117 -5.99 39.87 -40.72
CA LEU A 117 -5.09 39.87 -41.87
C LEU A 117 -4.25 41.15 -41.89
N GLY A 118 -3.01 41.06 -41.38
CA GLY A 118 -2.00 42.12 -41.49
C GLY A 118 -1.20 42.07 -42.80
N PRO A 119 -0.28 43.03 -43.04
CA PRO A 119 0.57 43.05 -44.22
C PRO A 119 1.34 41.73 -44.41
N GLY A 120 1.17 41.09 -45.57
CA GLY A 120 1.85 39.84 -45.95
C GLY A 120 1.19 38.53 -45.49
N ALA A 121 -0.02 38.57 -44.91
CA ALA A 121 -0.86 37.38 -44.71
C ALA A 121 -2.01 37.38 -45.72
N ASP A 122 -2.05 36.37 -46.61
CA ASP A 122 -3.01 36.33 -47.72
C ASP A 122 -4.22 35.42 -47.45
N GLU A 123 -4.20 34.62 -46.38
CA GLU A 123 -5.24 33.62 -46.05
C GLU A 123 -5.40 33.49 -44.53
N THR A 124 -6.64 33.30 -44.08
CA THR A 124 -6.99 32.90 -42.71
C THR A 124 -6.65 31.42 -42.47
N LEU A 125 -6.69 30.98 -41.20
CA LEU A 125 -6.54 29.57 -40.85
C LEU A 125 -7.59 28.68 -41.55
N GLN A 126 -8.86 29.12 -41.55
CA GLN A 126 -9.97 28.38 -42.16
C GLN A 126 -9.72 28.18 -43.66
N GLU A 127 -9.33 29.24 -44.37
CA GLU A 127 -9.02 29.20 -45.80
C GLU A 127 -7.80 28.31 -46.07
N SER A 128 -6.75 28.39 -45.23
CA SER A 128 -5.56 27.53 -45.36
C SER A 128 -5.93 26.05 -45.27
N VAL A 129 -6.73 25.66 -44.29
CA VAL A 129 -7.19 24.27 -44.10
C VAL A 129 -8.06 23.81 -45.26
N ALA A 130 -9.01 24.64 -45.71
CA ALA A 130 -9.85 24.35 -46.86
C ALA A 130 -9.02 24.17 -48.14
N ASN A 131 -8.04 25.04 -48.39
CA ASN A 131 -7.20 25.01 -49.59
C ASN A 131 -6.18 23.86 -49.62
N LEU A 132 -5.79 23.32 -48.46
CA LEU A 132 -4.73 22.32 -48.36
C LEU A 132 -5.24 20.89 -48.15
N LEU A 133 -6.29 20.74 -47.34
CA LEU A 133 -6.91 19.44 -47.02
C LEU A 133 -8.28 19.31 -47.69
N GLY A 134 -9.15 20.31 -47.51
CA GLY A 134 -10.52 20.27 -48.03
C GLY A 134 -10.57 20.06 -49.54
N MET A 135 -9.80 20.85 -50.29
CA MET A 135 -9.71 20.75 -51.74
C MET A 135 -9.35 19.35 -52.23
N GLY A 136 -8.27 18.77 -51.69
CA GLY A 136 -7.86 17.41 -52.07
C GLY A 136 -8.94 16.39 -51.75
N TRP A 137 -9.59 16.54 -50.60
CA TRP A 137 -10.70 15.67 -50.19
C TRP A 137 -11.90 15.76 -51.13
N HIS A 138 -12.37 16.98 -51.45
CA HIS A 138 -13.48 17.19 -52.39
C HIS A 138 -13.16 16.64 -53.78
N LEU A 139 -11.95 16.90 -54.30
CA LEU A 139 -11.53 16.38 -55.62
C LEU A 139 -11.51 14.86 -55.66
N MET A 140 -10.97 14.19 -54.62
CA MET A 140 -10.98 12.73 -54.55
C MET A 140 -12.41 12.18 -54.55
N ARG A 141 -13.30 12.75 -53.73
CA ARG A 141 -14.70 12.32 -53.59
C ARG A 141 -15.47 12.45 -54.91
N VAL A 142 -15.37 13.62 -55.55
CA VAL A 142 -16.13 13.94 -56.77
C VAL A 142 -15.54 13.25 -58.00
N ALA A 143 -14.22 13.10 -58.10
CA ALA A 143 -13.60 12.43 -59.25
C ALA A 143 -13.71 10.90 -59.17
N ALA A 144 -13.69 10.31 -57.97
CA ALA A 144 -13.63 8.86 -57.79
C ALA A 144 -14.66 8.06 -58.61
N PRO A 145 -15.95 8.44 -58.72
CA PRO A 145 -16.94 7.75 -59.57
C PRO A 145 -16.54 7.64 -61.05
N HIS A 146 -15.68 8.55 -61.53
CA HIS A 146 -15.29 8.68 -62.93
C HIS A 146 -13.86 8.21 -63.23
N ILE A 147 -13.17 7.66 -62.23
CA ILE A 147 -11.86 7.04 -62.39
C ILE A 147 -12.06 5.53 -62.66
N PRO A 148 -11.60 5.00 -63.80
CA PRO A 148 -11.74 3.58 -64.11
C PRO A 148 -10.81 2.71 -63.25
N ALA A 149 -11.07 1.40 -63.22
CA ALA A 149 -10.14 0.44 -62.63
C ALA A 149 -8.77 0.53 -63.33
N GLY A 150 -7.69 0.55 -62.53
CA GLY A 150 -6.32 0.83 -62.99
C GLY A 150 -5.93 2.32 -62.91
N GLY A 151 -6.91 3.21 -62.69
CA GLY A 151 -6.67 4.64 -62.47
C GLY A 151 -5.96 4.94 -61.15
N VAL A 152 -5.51 6.19 -61.00
CA VAL A 152 -4.69 6.61 -59.86
C VAL A 152 -4.93 8.04 -59.42
N ILE A 153 -4.95 8.24 -58.12
CA ILE A 153 -4.95 9.53 -57.44
C ILE A 153 -3.57 9.73 -56.80
N ILE A 154 -2.95 10.88 -57.08
CA ILE A 154 -1.66 11.29 -56.54
C ILE A 154 -1.84 12.58 -55.76
N ASN A 155 -1.66 12.52 -54.45
CA ASN A 155 -1.70 13.68 -53.57
C ASN A 155 -0.28 14.24 -53.40
N ILE A 156 -0.09 15.53 -53.69
CA ILE A 156 1.20 16.20 -53.43
C ILE A 156 1.14 16.85 -52.04
N SER A 157 1.93 16.31 -51.12
CA SER A 157 2.07 16.81 -49.75
C SER A 157 3.42 17.52 -49.58
N THR A 158 4.09 17.33 -48.45
CA THR A 158 5.42 17.88 -48.17
C THR A 158 6.09 17.10 -47.04
N ILE A 159 7.43 16.96 -47.10
CA ILE A 159 8.18 16.40 -45.97
C ILE A 159 8.03 17.23 -44.68
N PHE A 160 7.74 18.53 -44.81
CA PHE A 160 7.55 19.41 -43.67
C PHE A 160 6.30 19.08 -42.85
N SER A 161 5.42 18.20 -43.35
CA SER A 161 4.31 17.64 -42.56
C SER A 161 4.78 16.71 -41.42
N ARG A 162 6.09 16.41 -41.34
CA ARG A 162 6.73 15.60 -40.28
C ARG A 162 7.89 16.31 -39.58
N ALA A 163 8.19 17.56 -39.96
CA ALA A 163 9.35 18.31 -39.47
C ALA A 163 8.95 19.45 -38.54
N GLU A 164 9.92 19.95 -37.77
CA GLU A 164 9.79 21.19 -37.00
C GLU A 164 9.83 22.40 -37.95
N TYR A 165 8.65 22.88 -38.37
CA TYR A 165 8.51 23.93 -39.37
C TYR A 165 7.95 25.22 -38.77
N TYR A 166 8.81 25.96 -38.07
CA TYR A 166 8.50 27.18 -37.32
C TYR A 166 7.65 28.19 -38.11
N GLY A 167 6.55 28.67 -37.53
CA GLY A 167 5.67 29.68 -38.09
C GLY A 167 4.75 29.20 -39.21
N ARG A 168 4.54 27.88 -39.35
CA ARG A 168 3.88 27.27 -40.53
C ARG A 168 2.82 26.23 -40.20
N ILE A 169 2.27 26.22 -38.98
CA ILE A 169 1.18 25.34 -38.55
C ILE A 169 -0.01 25.31 -39.53
N PRO A 170 -0.52 26.46 -40.03
CA PRO A 170 -1.61 26.50 -41.02
C PRO A 170 -1.31 25.74 -42.32
N TYR A 171 -0.03 25.49 -42.62
CA TYR A 171 0.41 24.73 -43.79
C TYR A 171 0.64 23.25 -43.47
N VAL A 172 1.36 22.94 -42.40
CA VAL A 172 1.84 21.57 -42.14
C VAL A 172 0.80 20.67 -41.48
N ALA A 173 -0.07 21.19 -40.62
CA ALA A 173 -1.09 20.38 -39.96
C ALA A 173 -2.13 19.83 -40.96
N PRO A 174 -2.67 20.63 -41.91
CA PRO A 174 -3.56 20.12 -42.96
C PRO A 174 -2.87 19.12 -43.90
N LYS A 175 -1.58 19.33 -44.22
CA LYS A 175 -0.80 18.40 -45.05
C LYS A 175 -0.51 17.08 -44.34
N ALA A 176 -0.32 17.09 -43.02
CA ALA A 176 -0.23 15.85 -42.23
C ALA A 176 -1.56 15.07 -42.25
N ALA A 177 -2.69 15.75 -42.07
CA ALA A 177 -4.02 15.15 -42.24
C ALA A 177 -4.24 14.59 -43.66
N LEU A 178 -3.78 15.29 -44.70
CA LEU A 178 -3.89 14.82 -46.09
C LEU A 178 -3.14 13.50 -46.31
N ASN A 179 -1.98 13.31 -45.65
CA ASN A 179 -1.23 12.06 -45.75
C ASN A 179 -2.06 10.88 -45.23
N THR A 180 -2.67 11.03 -44.06
CA THR A 180 -3.52 9.98 -43.47
C THR A 180 -4.81 9.78 -44.25
N LEU A 181 -5.45 10.87 -44.71
CA LEU A 181 -6.62 10.80 -45.60
C LEU A 181 -6.31 9.99 -46.86
N THR A 182 -5.11 10.13 -47.42
CA THR A 182 -4.69 9.35 -48.60
C THR A 182 -4.64 7.86 -48.31
N GLN A 183 -4.07 7.45 -47.17
CA GLN A 183 -4.00 6.04 -46.78
C GLN A 183 -5.41 5.44 -46.59
N ILE A 184 -6.32 6.23 -46.01
CA ILE A 184 -7.72 5.83 -45.83
C ILE A 184 -8.43 5.72 -47.19
N ALA A 185 -8.28 6.72 -48.06
CA ALA A 185 -8.86 6.71 -49.39
C ALA A 185 -8.34 5.54 -50.24
N ALA A 186 -7.05 5.19 -50.09
CA ALA A 186 -6.47 4.00 -50.73
C ALA A 186 -7.16 2.71 -50.28
N ARG A 187 -7.47 2.59 -48.98
CA ARG A 187 -8.19 1.45 -48.42
C ARG A 187 -9.62 1.36 -48.97
N GLU A 188 -10.33 2.47 -49.09
CA GLU A 188 -11.71 2.51 -49.59
C GLU A 188 -11.80 2.31 -51.11
N LEU A 189 -10.91 2.94 -51.87
CA LEU A 189 -10.92 2.89 -53.34
C LEU A 189 -10.19 1.69 -53.93
N GLY A 190 -9.35 1.00 -53.15
CA GLY A 190 -8.59 -0.16 -53.60
C GLY A 190 -9.48 -1.31 -54.11
N ALA A 191 -10.63 -1.54 -53.48
CA ALA A 191 -11.62 -2.54 -53.93
C ALA A 191 -12.21 -2.21 -55.32
N ARG A 192 -12.17 -0.95 -55.74
CA ARG A 192 -12.59 -0.47 -57.07
C ARG A 192 -11.45 -0.50 -58.09
N GLY A 193 -10.26 -0.97 -57.70
CA GLY A 193 -9.06 -0.99 -58.53
C GLY A 193 -8.44 0.39 -58.75
N ILE A 194 -8.77 1.39 -57.91
CA ILE A 194 -8.22 2.75 -58.00
C ILE A 194 -7.12 2.89 -56.96
N ARG A 195 -5.92 3.29 -57.42
CA ARG A 195 -4.76 3.51 -56.55
C ARG A 195 -4.79 4.92 -55.97
N VAL A 196 -4.36 5.09 -54.72
CA VAL A 196 -4.22 6.42 -54.11
C VAL A 196 -2.89 6.48 -53.38
N ASN A 197 -2.01 7.39 -53.78
CA ASN A 197 -0.65 7.52 -53.23
C ASN A 197 -0.31 8.98 -52.93
N THR A 198 0.69 9.20 -52.06
CA THR A 198 1.17 10.55 -51.72
C THR A 198 2.64 10.72 -52.07
N ILE A 199 3.00 11.88 -52.61
CA ILE A 199 4.40 12.31 -52.76
C ILE A 199 4.71 13.37 -51.70
N LEU A 200 5.84 13.23 -51.01
CA LEU A 200 6.39 14.20 -50.05
C LEU A 200 7.65 14.82 -50.66
N PRO A 201 7.51 15.96 -51.36
CA PRO A 201 8.66 16.76 -51.75
C PRO A 201 9.45 17.26 -50.54
N GLY A 202 10.78 17.19 -50.64
CA GLY A 202 11.71 17.94 -49.80
C GLY A 202 11.61 19.46 -50.01
N PRO A 203 12.51 20.24 -49.39
CA PRO A 203 12.72 21.62 -49.84
C PRO A 203 13.16 21.57 -51.30
N ILE A 204 12.37 22.12 -52.23
CA ILE A 204 12.67 22.04 -53.67
C ILE A 204 13.54 23.22 -54.10
N GLU A 205 14.65 22.94 -54.79
CA GLU A 205 15.59 23.93 -55.30
C GLU A 205 14.85 24.98 -56.14
N SER A 206 14.77 26.20 -55.61
CA SER A 206 14.07 27.33 -56.23
C SER A 206 14.43 28.63 -55.51
N GLU A 207 14.27 29.76 -56.20
CA GLU A 207 14.40 31.08 -55.56
C GLU A 207 13.43 31.24 -54.39
N ARG A 208 12.20 30.72 -54.54
CA ARG A 208 11.14 30.76 -53.52
C ARG A 208 11.55 30.08 -52.21
N ILE A 209 12.17 28.89 -52.24
CA ILE A 209 12.51 28.19 -50.99
C ILE A 209 13.57 28.95 -50.19
N ARG A 210 14.50 29.63 -50.87
CA ARG A 210 15.53 30.46 -50.23
C ARG A 210 14.90 31.65 -49.50
N THR A 211 13.96 32.34 -50.14
CA THR A 211 13.20 33.43 -49.49
C THR A 211 12.38 32.95 -48.30
N VAL A 212 11.75 31.77 -48.40
CA VAL A 212 10.98 31.19 -47.29
C VAL A 212 11.89 30.87 -46.10
N PHE A 213 13.06 30.26 -46.34
CA PHE A 213 14.01 29.96 -45.28
C PHE A 213 14.63 31.21 -44.66
N GLN A 214 14.96 32.21 -45.47
CA GLN A 214 15.40 33.52 -44.97
C GLN A 214 14.34 34.15 -44.05
N ARG A 215 13.07 34.15 -44.48
CA ARG A 215 11.98 34.67 -43.65
C ARG A 215 11.79 33.87 -42.36
N MET A 216 11.99 32.56 -42.40
CA MET A 216 11.97 31.72 -41.20
C MET A 216 13.14 32.04 -40.28
N ASP A 217 14.35 32.25 -40.80
CA ASP A 217 15.52 32.64 -40.02
C ASP A 217 15.29 34.00 -39.35
N GLU A 218 14.70 34.97 -40.05
CA GLU A 218 14.27 36.26 -39.49
C GLU A 218 13.26 36.08 -38.35
N LEU A 219 12.21 35.28 -38.58
CA LEU A 219 11.21 34.97 -37.54
C LEU A 219 11.83 34.22 -36.36
N LYS A 220 12.88 33.42 -36.60
CA LYS A 220 13.64 32.69 -35.58
C LYS A 220 14.66 33.58 -34.83
N GLY A 221 14.95 34.78 -35.35
CA GLY A 221 16.06 35.61 -34.86
C GLY A 221 17.44 34.96 -35.06
N ARG A 222 17.60 34.17 -36.14
CA ARG A 222 18.80 33.39 -36.47
C ARG A 222 19.50 33.97 -37.72
N PRO A 223 20.80 33.72 -37.91
CA PRO A 223 21.51 34.17 -39.11
C PRO A 223 20.94 33.49 -40.37
N GLU A 224 21.04 34.19 -41.51
CA GLU A 224 20.61 33.67 -42.81
C GLU A 224 21.30 32.33 -43.12
N GLY A 225 20.50 31.33 -43.49
CA GLY A 225 20.96 30.00 -43.87
C GLY A 225 20.91 28.97 -42.74
N ASP A 226 20.58 29.36 -41.50
CA ASP A 226 20.45 28.43 -40.37
C ASP A 226 19.40 27.34 -40.64
N THR A 227 18.20 27.73 -41.09
CA THR A 227 17.13 26.78 -41.44
C THR A 227 17.54 25.86 -42.60
N ALA A 228 18.24 26.38 -43.61
CA ALA A 228 18.73 25.56 -44.72
C ALA A 228 19.72 24.49 -44.23
N ASN A 229 20.68 24.90 -43.39
CA ASN A 229 21.68 24.01 -42.80
C ASN A 229 21.05 22.94 -41.90
N GLN A 230 20.00 23.28 -41.13
CA GLN A 230 19.24 22.31 -40.34
C GLN A 230 18.63 21.21 -41.21
N PHE A 231 18.00 21.58 -42.34
CA PHE A 231 17.45 20.57 -43.25
C PHE A 231 18.53 19.79 -43.99
N PHE A 232 19.62 20.42 -44.42
CA PHE A 232 20.77 19.70 -44.97
C PHE A 232 21.36 18.71 -43.95
N ALA A 233 21.38 19.04 -42.66
CA ALA A 233 21.88 18.16 -41.62
C ALA A 233 21.12 16.81 -41.59
N THR A 234 19.82 16.83 -41.91
CA THR A 234 18.96 15.64 -41.94
C THR A 234 19.11 14.80 -43.22
N MET A 235 19.66 15.35 -44.31
CA MET A 235 19.79 14.63 -45.59
C MET A 235 20.94 13.63 -45.57
N ARG A 236 20.65 12.38 -45.97
CA ARG A 236 21.66 11.30 -46.07
C ARG A 236 22.37 11.28 -47.43
N LEU A 237 21.67 11.62 -48.51
CA LEU A 237 22.20 11.55 -49.86
C LEU A 237 22.93 12.84 -50.26
N TYR A 238 24.17 12.70 -50.73
CA TYR A 238 24.91 13.74 -51.43
C TYR A 238 24.70 13.59 -52.93
N ARG A 239 24.58 14.70 -53.68
CA ARG A 239 24.48 14.69 -55.14
C ARG A 239 25.58 15.56 -55.75
N PRO A 240 26.03 15.24 -56.97
CA PRO A 240 26.98 16.07 -57.68
C PRO A 240 26.39 17.46 -57.96
N ASP A 241 27.21 18.49 -57.80
CA ASP A 241 26.98 19.83 -58.34
C ASP A 241 27.24 19.87 -59.87
N ASP A 242 27.14 21.04 -60.47
CA ASP A 242 27.35 21.24 -61.91
C ASP A 242 28.83 21.02 -62.34
N HIS A 243 29.74 20.86 -61.36
CA HIS A 243 31.16 20.57 -61.54
C HIS A 243 31.54 19.12 -61.13
N GLY A 244 30.56 18.29 -60.77
CA GLY A 244 30.75 16.91 -60.37
C GLY A 244 31.19 16.68 -58.91
N GLN A 245 31.24 17.72 -58.07
CA GLN A 245 31.57 17.63 -56.65
C GLN A 245 30.35 17.20 -55.83
N LEU A 246 30.52 16.26 -54.89
CA LEU A 246 29.42 15.78 -54.07
C LEU A 246 29.09 16.76 -52.94
N GLU A 247 27.86 17.27 -52.92
CA GLU A 247 27.35 18.16 -51.87
C GLU A 247 25.93 17.78 -51.42
N ARG A 248 25.51 18.32 -50.27
CA ARG A 248 24.11 18.26 -49.84
C ARG A 248 23.38 19.42 -50.49
N ARG A 249 22.48 19.11 -51.42
CA ARG A 249 21.66 20.08 -52.16
C ARG A 249 20.19 19.70 -52.10
N PHE A 250 19.31 20.63 -52.46
CA PHE A 250 17.87 20.39 -52.49
C PHE A 250 17.44 19.51 -53.68
N PRO A 251 16.41 18.66 -53.54
CA PRO A 251 15.79 17.99 -54.67
C PRO A 251 15.27 18.99 -55.72
N THR A 252 15.26 18.56 -56.97
CA THR A 252 14.79 19.38 -58.10
C THR A 252 13.29 19.16 -58.35
N ILE A 253 12.67 20.08 -59.09
CA ILE A 253 11.29 19.92 -59.55
C ILE A 253 11.15 18.62 -60.38
N GLY A 254 12.14 18.33 -61.22
CA GLY A 254 12.15 17.12 -62.07
C GLY A 254 12.10 15.83 -61.26
N ASP A 255 12.78 15.76 -60.11
CA ASP A 255 12.74 14.56 -59.25
C ASP A 255 11.31 14.27 -58.76
N VAL A 256 10.55 15.31 -58.39
CA VAL A 256 9.14 15.19 -57.96
C VAL A 256 8.25 14.80 -59.13
N THR A 257 8.43 15.45 -60.27
CA THR A 257 7.70 15.16 -61.50
C THR A 257 7.90 13.71 -61.94
N ASP A 258 9.12 13.18 -61.87
CA ASP A 258 9.44 11.84 -62.33
C ASP A 258 8.86 10.76 -61.42
N ALA A 259 8.82 11.02 -60.11
CA ALA A 259 8.05 10.21 -59.17
C ALA A 259 6.54 10.23 -59.49
N ALA A 260 5.97 11.39 -59.83
CA ALA A 260 4.57 11.50 -60.23
C ALA A 260 4.26 10.75 -61.52
N VAL A 261 5.14 10.79 -62.53
CA VAL A 261 4.99 10.01 -63.77
C VAL A 261 5.04 8.52 -63.48
N PHE A 262 5.98 8.07 -62.64
CA PHE A 262 6.08 6.67 -62.25
C PHE A 262 4.78 6.19 -61.58
N LEU A 263 4.29 6.91 -60.57
CA LEU A 263 3.03 6.59 -59.90
C LEU A 263 1.82 6.62 -60.85
N ALA A 264 1.81 7.56 -61.80
CA ALA A 264 0.75 7.71 -62.81
C ALA A 264 0.72 6.55 -63.83
N SER A 265 1.88 5.97 -64.13
CA SER A 265 2.04 4.88 -65.09
C SER A 265 1.54 3.54 -64.54
N ASP A 266 1.46 2.54 -65.42
CA ASP A 266 1.12 1.16 -65.04
C ASP A 266 2.30 0.42 -64.39
N GLU A 267 3.52 0.99 -64.44
CA GLU A 267 4.69 0.45 -63.75
C GLU A 267 4.49 0.45 -62.22
N ALA A 268 3.68 1.37 -61.71
CA ALA A 268 3.32 1.48 -60.29
C ALA A 268 1.96 0.82 -59.98
N ALA A 269 1.42 -0.04 -60.85
CA ALA A 269 0.10 -0.67 -60.65
C ALA A 269 -0.03 -1.47 -59.34
N ALA A 270 1.10 -1.89 -58.75
CA ALA A 270 1.17 -2.58 -57.47
C ALA A 270 1.21 -1.65 -56.23
N LEU A 271 1.30 -0.32 -56.41
CA LEU A 271 1.49 0.64 -55.32
C LEU A 271 0.19 1.41 -55.02
N THR A 272 -0.31 1.29 -53.80
CA THR A 272 -1.46 2.06 -53.28
C THR A 272 -1.28 2.26 -51.77
N GLY A 273 -1.72 3.39 -51.25
CA GLY A 273 -1.52 3.78 -49.84
C GLY A 273 -0.08 4.16 -49.50
N GLU A 274 0.80 4.22 -50.50
CA GLU A 274 2.23 4.46 -50.31
C GLU A 274 2.57 5.96 -50.20
N THR A 275 3.64 6.24 -49.46
CA THR A 275 4.20 7.58 -49.30
C THR A 275 5.60 7.63 -49.92
N ILE A 276 5.75 8.37 -51.01
CA ILE A 276 7.03 8.49 -51.74
C ILE A 276 7.75 9.76 -51.32
N GLU A 277 8.90 9.63 -50.68
CA GLU A 277 9.69 10.75 -50.17
C GLU A 277 10.78 11.18 -51.17
N VAL A 278 10.57 12.33 -51.81
CA VAL A 278 11.53 12.92 -52.74
C VAL A 278 12.36 13.97 -51.99
N THR A 279 13.24 13.50 -51.11
CA THR A 279 13.85 14.32 -50.04
C THR A 279 15.37 14.23 -49.93
N HIS A 280 16.04 13.44 -50.78
CA HIS A 280 17.44 13.03 -50.56
C HIS A 280 17.65 12.23 -49.25
N GLY A 281 16.63 11.47 -48.83
CA GLY A 281 16.69 10.60 -47.67
C GLY A 281 16.80 11.37 -46.37
N MET A 282 15.95 12.38 -46.17
CA MET A 282 15.88 13.12 -44.90
C MET A 282 15.51 12.19 -43.75
N GLU A 283 16.32 12.20 -42.69
CA GLU A 283 16.11 11.40 -41.49
C GLU A 283 15.08 12.04 -40.56
N LEU A 284 13.82 11.75 -40.84
CA LEU A 284 12.68 12.17 -40.03
C LEU A 284 11.81 10.96 -39.67
N PRO A 285 11.30 10.86 -38.44
CA PRO A 285 10.43 9.76 -38.05
C PRO A 285 9.09 9.84 -38.81
N ALA A 286 8.55 8.68 -39.20
CA ALA A 286 7.27 8.59 -39.90
C ALA A 286 6.09 9.04 -39.00
N SER A 287 6.17 8.74 -37.71
CA SER A 287 5.30 9.23 -36.63
C SER A 287 6.10 9.37 -35.33
N SER A 288 5.64 10.23 -34.42
CA SER A 288 6.17 10.34 -33.05
C SER A 288 5.21 9.67 -32.09
N GLU A 289 5.28 8.34 -31.98
CA GLU A 289 4.30 7.53 -31.25
C GLU A 289 4.96 6.55 -30.27
N THR A 290 4.35 6.37 -29.10
CA THR A 290 4.68 5.30 -28.15
C THR A 290 3.45 4.80 -27.41
N SER A 291 3.50 3.59 -26.87
CA SER A 291 2.41 3.01 -26.08
C SER A 291 2.64 3.20 -24.58
N LEU A 292 1.57 3.45 -23.83
CA LEU A 292 1.61 3.59 -22.38
C LEU A 292 1.69 2.20 -21.72
N LEU A 293 2.89 1.81 -21.31
CA LEU A 293 3.18 0.46 -20.79
C LEU A 293 3.01 0.29 -19.27
N ALA A 294 2.68 1.36 -18.55
CA ALA A 294 2.50 1.34 -17.10
C ALA A 294 1.22 2.08 -16.69
N ARG A 295 0.75 1.85 -15.45
CA ARG A 295 -0.21 2.73 -14.80
C ARG A 295 0.50 3.93 -14.17
N THR A 296 -0.26 4.93 -13.76
CA THR A 296 0.25 6.19 -13.20
C THR A 296 0.39 6.15 -11.69
N ASP A 297 1.40 6.85 -11.16
CA ASP A 297 1.66 7.05 -9.73
C ASP A 297 1.10 8.42 -9.27
N LEU A 298 -0.22 8.61 -9.40
CA LEU A 298 -0.91 9.88 -9.13
C LEU A 298 -1.15 10.09 -7.64
N ARG A 299 -0.78 11.26 -7.12
CA ARG A 299 -1.03 11.67 -5.72
C ARG A 299 -2.20 12.64 -5.63
N THR A 300 -2.90 12.64 -4.48
CA THR A 300 -4.06 13.52 -4.23
C THR A 300 -3.73 15.01 -4.15
N ILE A 301 -2.44 15.36 -4.05
CA ILE A 301 -1.96 16.75 -3.94
C ILE A 301 -1.22 17.25 -5.19
N ASP A 302 -1.08 16.41 -6.22
CA ASP A 302 -0.23 16.74 -7.38
C ASP A 302 -0.68 17.99 -8.12
N ALA A 303 -1.98 18.28 -8.05
CA ALA A 303 -2.62 19.40 -8.72
C ALA A 303 -3.11 20.50 -7.76
N SER A 304 -2.82 20.41 -6.46
CA SER A 304 -3.26 21.40 -5.47
C SER A 304 -2.86 22.83 -5.85
N GLY A 305 -3.84 23.72 -5.89
CA GLY A 305 -3.65 25.13 -6.27
C GLY A 305 -3.44 25.35 -7.77
N ARG A 306 -3.79 24.38 -8.62
CA ARG A 306 -3.73 24.49 -10.08
C ARG A 306 -5.13 24.38 -10.67
N THR A 307 -5.35 25.14 -11.74
CA THR A 307 -6.60 25.13 -12.50
C THR A 307 -6.40 24.49 -13.86
N THR A 308 -7.26 23.53 -14.19
CA THR A 308 -7.29 22.83 -15.47
C THR A 308 -8.53 23.20 -16.26
N LEU A 309 -8.35 23.64 -17.51
CA LEU A 309 -9.43 23.88 -18.46
C LEU A 309 -9.69 22.62 -19.29
N ILE A 310 -10.92 22.12 -19.30
CA ILE A 310 -11.38 21.07 -20.22
C ILE A 310 -12.16 21.75 -21.36
N CYS A 311 -11.61 21.74 -22.57
CA CYS A 311 -12.30 22.20 -23.78
C CYS A 311 -13.06 21.01 -24.39
N ALA A 312 -14.37 20.95 -24.15
CA ALA A 312 -15.23 19.82 -24.45
C ALA A 312 -16.20 20.07 -25.62
N GLY A 313 -16.52 19.01 -26.36
CA GLY A 313 -17.61 18.98 -27.33
C GLY A 313 -18.94 18.66 -26.65
N ASP A 314 -19.53 17.50 -26.95
CA ASP A 314 -20.75 16.94 -26.37
C ASP A 314 -20.48 15.65 -25.55
N GLN A 315 -19.21 15.37 -25.21
CA GLN A 315 -18.78 14.15 -24.51
C GLN A 315 -18.96 14.23 -22.99
N ILE A 316 -20.21 14.16 -22.50
CA ILE A 316 -20.52 14.35 -21.08
C ILE A 316 -19.84 13.30 -20.18
N GLU A 317 -19.80 12.03 -20.59
CA GLU A 317 -19.20 10.94 -19.82
C GLU A 317 -17.69 11.14 -19.64
N GLU A 318 -16.96 11.44 -20.71
CA GLU A 318 -15.54 11.77 -20.68
C GLU A 318 -15.25 12.96 -19.77
N VAL A 319 -16.04 14.02 -19.87
CA VAL A 319 -15.87 15.23 -19.07
C VAL A 319 -16.06 14.92 -17.58
N MET A 320 -17.07 14.12 -17.22
CA MET A 320 -17.30 13.69 -15.84
C MET A 320 -16.14 12.84 -15.31
N ALA A 321 -15.66 11.87 -16.09
CA ALA A 321 -14.54 11.02 -15.70
C ALA A 321 -13.24 11.82 -15.51
N LEU A 322 -12.92 12.73 -16.44
CA LEU A 322 -11.77 13.64 -16.34
C LEU A 322 -11.88 14.56 -15.12
N THR A 323 -13.05 15.15 -14.92
CA THR A 323 -13.29 16.07 -13.79
C THR A 323 -13.11 15.34 -12.46
N GLY A 324 -13.67 14.13 -12.31
CA GLY A 324 -13.50 13.31 -11.11
C GLY A 324 -12.03 13.00 -10.81
N MET A 325 -11.27 12.58 -11.83
CA MET A 325 -9.85 12.28 -11.68
C MET A 325 -9.02 13.52 -11.32
N LEU A 326 -9.19 14.62 -12.06
CA LEU A 326 -8.42 15.86 -11.84
C LEU A 326 -8.70 16.47 -10.46
N ARG A 327 -9.96 16.45 -10.00
CA ARG A 327 -10.31 16.92 -8.65
C ARG A 327 -9.78 16.00 -7.55
N THR A 328 -9.72 14.68 -7.80
CA THR A 328 -9.09 13.73 -6.86
C THR A 328 -7.60 14.05 -6.65
N CYS A 329 -6.94 14.60 -7.67
CA CYS A 329 -5.55 15.08 -7.59
C CYS A 329 -5.40 16.51 -7.02
N GLY A 330 -6.50 17.17 -6.63
CA GLY A 330 -6.49 18.52 -6.05
C GLY A 330 -6.59 19.67 -7.06
N SER A 331 -6.90 19.40 -8.34
CA SER A 331 -7.06 20.44 -9.37
C SER A 331 -8.42 21.12 -9.23
N GLU A 332 -8.45 22.44 -9.36
CA GLU A 332 -9.66 23.16 -9.77
C GLU A 332 -9.92 22.88 -11.25
N VAL A 333 -11.20 22.73 -11.63
CA VAL A 333 -11.59 22.33 -13.00
C VAL A 333 -12.62 23.30 -13.55
N ILE A 334 -12.29 23.88 -14.71
CA ILE A 334 -13.18 24.72 -15.52
C ILE A 334 -13.49 23.94 -16.80
N ILE A 335 -14.74 23.96 -17.24
CA ILE A 335 -15.17 23.22 -18.42
C ILE A 335 -15.76 24.20 -19.42
N GLY A 336 -15.20 24.22 -20.63
CA GLY A 336 -15.72 24.98 -21.76
C GLY A 336 -16.42 24.05 -22.74
N PHE A 337 -17.75 24.19 -22.91
CA PHE A 337 -18.54 23.37 -23.83
C PHE A 337 -18.84 24.10 -25.14
N ARG A 338 -18.80 23.37 -26.26
CA ARG A 338 -19.07 23.91 -27.61
C ARG A 338 -20.53 24.17 -27.94
N SER A 339 -21.47 23.71 -27.10
CA SER A 339 -22.91 23.95 -27.30
C SER A 339 -23.64 24.14 -25.97
N GLU A 340 -24.68 24.99 -25.97
CA GLU A 340 -25.55 25.18 -24.81
C GLU A 340 -26.24 23.87 -24.40
N ALA A 341 -26.65 23.04 -25.38
CA ALA A 341 -27.25 21.74 -25.10
C ALA A 341 -26.32 20.81 -24.29
N ALA A 342 -25.00 20.84 -24.54
CA ALA A 342 -24.04 20.06 -23.75
C ALA A 342 -23.88 20.61 -22.32
N ILE A 343 -23.95 21.93 -22.14
CA ILE A 343 -23.95 22.57 -20.81
C ILE A 343 -25.17 22.09 -20.02
N GLU A 344 -26.37 22.15 -20.62
CA GLU A 344 -27.61 21.68 -19.98
C GLU A 344 -27.55 20.20 -19.58
N GLN A 345 -27.04 19.33 -20.47
CA GLN A 345 -26.87 17.90 -20.18
C GLN A 345 -25.87 17.65 -19.04
N PHE A 346 -24.77 18.41 -19.02
CA PHE A 346 -23.77 18.33 -17.97
C PHE A 346 -24.33 18.78 -16.62
N GLU A 347 -25.05 19.90 -16.58
CA GLU A 347 -25.70 20.40 -15.37
C GLU A 347 -26.72 19.39 -14.81
N GLN A 348 -27.46 18.71 -15.67
CA GLN A 348 -28.37 17.63 -15.26
C GLN A 348 -27.60 16.47 -14.61
N ALA A 349 -26.52 15.98 -15.23
CA ALA A 349 -25.70 14.90 -14.69
C ALA A 349 -25.02 15.24 -13.34
N ILE A 350 -24.60 16.50 -13.19
CA ILE A 350 -24.02 17.00 -11.93
C ILE A 350 -25.06 17.10 -10.81
N ASN A 351 -26.28 17.54 -11.13
CA ASN A 351 -27.32 17.69 -10.12
C ASN A 351 -27.71 16.35 -9.50
N GLU A 352 -27.70 15.28 -10.29
CA GLU A 352 -27.87 13.91 -9.78
C GLU A 352 -26.73 13.50 -8.83
N SER A 353 -25.48 13.79 -9.20
CA SER A 353 -24.30 13.53 -8.37
C SER A 353 -24.32 14.33 -7.06
N ARG A 354 -24.74 15.60 -7.10
CA ARG A 354 -24.91 16.47 -5.94
C ARG A 354 -25.98 15.94 -4.98
N ARG A 355 -27.08 15.39 -5.50
CA ARG A 355 -28.16 14.80 -4.69
C ARG A 355 -27.65 13.61 -3.85
N LEU A 356 -26.69 12.86 -4.37
CA LEU A 356 -26.09 11.71 -3.69
C LEU A 356 -25.00 12.11 -2.67
N ALA A 357 -24.26 13.20 -2.92
CA ALA A 357 -23.11 13.61 -2.12
C ALA A 357 -23.41 14.64 -1.00
N GLY A 358 -24.55 15.33 -1.04
CA GLY A 358 -24.96 16.29 0.01
C GLY A 358 -24.23 17.65 -0.05
N ASP A 359 -24.28 18.41 1.04
CA ASP A 359 -23.87 19.84 1.10
C ASP A 359 -22.36 20.10 0.89
N ALA A 360 -21.52 19.06 0.92
CA ALA A 360 -20.07 19.19 0.74
C ALA A 360 -19.62 19.21 -0.74
N PHE A 361 -20.54 19.01 -1.70
CA PHE A 361 -20.22 18.97 -3.12
C PHE A 361 -20.25 20.37 -3.77
N THR A 362 -19.08 20.91 -4.08
CA THR A 362 -18.95 22.09 -4.95
C THR A 362 -18.94 21.63 -6.41
N PRO A 363 -19.92 22.00 -7.25
CA PRO A 363 -19.92 21.62 -8.66
C PRO A 363 -18.79 22.35 -9.42
N PRO A 364 -18.14 21.69 -10.41
CA PRO A 364 -17.29 22.38 -11.37
C PRO A 364 -18.09 23.38 -12.20
N ILE A 365 -17.40 24.35 -12.79
CA ILE A 365 -18.02 25.44 -13.54
C ILE A 365 -17.98 25.12 -15.03
N ALA A 366 -19.14 25.24 -15.68
CA ALA A 366 -19.32 25.06 -17.11
C ALA A 366 -19.58 26.42 -17.79
N LEU A 367 -18.85 26.72 -18.87
CA LEU A 367 -18.94 27.97 -19.62
C LEU A 367 -19.03 27.69 -21.14
N PRO A 368 -19.63 28.60 -21.94
CA PRO A 368 -19.62 28.50 -23.39
C PRO A 368 -18.21 28.63 -23.99
N LEU A 369 -17.85 27.76 -24.94
CA LEU A 369 -16.58 27.76 -25.66
C LEU A 369 -16.81 27.48 -27.15
N ASP A 370 -16.86 28.50 -27.99
CA ASP A 370 -16.98 28.35 -29.45
C ASP A 370 -15.68 28.76 -30.14
N PRO A 371 -14.91 27.83 -30.74
CA PRO A 371 -13.70 28.16 -31.48
C PRO A 371 -13.93 29.06 -32.72
N ARG A 372 -15.17 29.22 -33.18
CA ARG A 372 -15.53 30.15 -34.28
C ARG A 372 -15.70 31.58 -33.78
N ASP A 373 -15.96 31.76 -32.49
CA ASP A 373 -15.94 33.04 -31.79
C ASP A 373 -14.89 33.01 -30.67
N PRO A 374 -13.62 33.30 -30.99
CA PRO A 374 -12.54 33.19 -30.03
C PRO A 374 -12.70 34.10 -28.79
N ALA A 375 -13.58 35.11 -28.83
CA ALA A 375 -13.90 35.93 -27.67
C ALA A 375 -14.52 35.11 -26.53
N THR A 376 -15.22 34.01 -26.85
CA THR A 376 -15.76 33.08 -25.84
C THR A 376 -14.65 32.36 -25.06
N ILE A 377 -13.54 32.03 -25.72
CA ILE A 377 -12.36 31.42 -25.07
C ILE A 377 -11.65 32.46 -24.20
N ASP A 378 -11.49 33.68 -24.71
CA ASP A 378 -10.86 34.77 -23.97
C ASP A 378 -11.66 35.11 -22.68
N ALA A 379 -13.01 35.07 -22.74
CA ALA A 379 -13.87 35.27 -21.57
C ALA A 379 -13.67 34.18 -20.48
N ILE A 380 -13.38 32.93 -20.85
CA ILE A 380 -13.04 31.87 -19.89
C ILE A 380 -11.71 32.20 -19.19
N PHE A 381 -10.74 32.75 -19.92
CA PHE A 381 -9.43 33.12 -19.36
C PHE A 381 -9.55 34.26 -18.36
N ASP A 382 -10.34 35.28 -18.68
CA ASP A 382 -10.63 36.40 -17.80
C ASP A 382 -11.31 35.91 -16.52
N TRP A 383 -12.35 35.08 -16.66
CA TRP A 383 -13.04 34.46 -15.53
C TRP A 383 -12.07 33.65 -14.64
N ALA A 384 -11.21 32.83 -15.25
CA ALA A 384 -10.25 32.02 -14.52
C ALA A 384 -9.21 32.86 -13.76
N GLY A 385 -8.79 33.99 -14.35
CA GLY A 385 -7.88 34.95 -13.72
C GLY A 385 -8.48 35.59 -12.46
N GLU A 386 -9.76 35.98 -12.53
CA GLU A 386 -10.47 36.61 -11.41
C GLU A 386 -10.81 35.63 -10.27
N ASN A 387 -11.07 34.35 -10.58
CA ASN A 387 -11.65 33.40 -9.62
C ASN A 387 -10.71 32.29 -9.16
N THR A 388 -9.69 31.93 -9.93
CA THR A 388 -8.85 30.73 -9.66
C THR A 388 -7.34 30.98 -9.73
N GLY A 389 -6.91 32.22 -10.02
CA GLY A 389 -5.50 32.56 -10.22
C GLY A 389 -4.95 32.20 -11.61
N GLY A 390 -5.83 31.89 -12.57
CA GLY A 390 -5.47 31.63 -13.97
C GLY A 390 -5.37 30.16 -14.36
N ILE A 391 -5.19 29.91 -15.66
CA ILE A 391 -5.20 28.55 -16.23
C ILE A 391 -3.78 28.00 -16.30
N HIS A 392 -3.59 26.81 -15.73
CA HIS A 392 -2.27 26.18 -15.58
C HIS A 392 -2.08 24.99 -16.52
N ALA A 393 -3.18 24.38 -16.97
CA ALA A 393 -3.21 23.17 -17.76
C ALA A 393 -4.50 23.13 -18.61
N ALA A 394 -4.46 22.45 -19.75
CA ALA A 394 -5.65 22.28 -20.59
C ALA A 394 -5.80 20.85 -21.15
N VAL A 395 -7.03 20.37 -21.22
CA VAL A 395 -7.42 19.15 -21.95
C VAL A 395 -8.29 19.58 -23.13
N ILE A 396 -7.96 19.12 -24.34
CA ILE A 396 -8.73 19.43 -25.55
C ILE A 396 -9.35 18.13 -26.06
N LEU A 397 -10.67 18.06 -26.03
CA LEU A 397 -11.46 16.96 -26.59
C LEU A 397 -11.89 17.29 -28.04
N PRO A 398 -12.20 16.25 -28.84
CA PRO A 398 -12.88 16.40 -30.12
C PRO A 398 -14.15 17.24 -29.99
N ALA A 399 -14.59 17.85 -31.08
CA ALA A 399 -15.81 18.64 -31.10
C ALA A 399 -17.07 17.79 -30.98
N ALA A 400 -17.04 16.57 -31.50
CA ALA A 400 -18.15 15.63 -31.49
C ALA A 400 -17.79 14.32 -30.77
N SER A 401 -18.77 13.75 -30.08
CA SER A 401 -18.71 12.51 -29.33
C SER A 401 -18.65 11.27 -30.22
N ARG A 402 -19.07 11.41 -31.47
CA ARG A 402 -19.11 10.33 -32.47
C ARG A 402 -18.60 10.81 -33.82
N GLU A 403 -17.90 9.92 -34.52
CA GLU A 403 -17.51 10.17 -35.90
C GLU A 403 -18.70 10.00 -36.86
N PRO A 404 -18.65 10.63 -38.06
CA PRO A 404 -19.59 10.31 -39.13
C PRO A 404 -19.55 8.81 -39.47
N ALA A 405 -20.72 8.19 -39.63
CA ALA A 405 -20.83 6.76 -39.97
C ALA A 405 -20.48 6.43 -41.43
N THR A 406 -20.25 7.46 -42.27
CA THR A 406 -19.98 7.34 -43.70
C THR A 406 -18.48 7.23 -44.00
N GLN A 407 -18.16 6.58 -45.12
CA GLN A 407 -16.79 6.47 -45.62
C GLN A 407 -16.27 7.83 -46.12
N VAL A 408 -14.96 8.07 -46.07
CA VAL A 408 -14.40 9.39 -46.41
C VAL A 408 -14.56 9.74 -47.89
N ILE A 409 -14.76 8.76 -48.77
CA ILE A 409 -15.06 8.98 -50.18
C ILE A 409 -16.54 9.29 -50.42
N GLU A 410 -17.45 8.76 -49.59
CA GLU A 410 -18.90 8.83 -49.81
C GLU A 410 -19.62 9.88 -48.96
N VAL A 411 -18.95 10.39 -47.93
CA VAL A 411 -19.45 11.47 -47.05
C VAL A 411 -19.92 12.68 -47.87
N ASP A 412 -20.90 13.43 -47.39
CA ASP A 412 -21.39 14.68 -48.01
C ASP A 412 -20.50 15.89 -47.67
N ASP A 413 -20.72 17.01 -48.37
CA ASP A 413 -19.91 18.21 -48.18
C ASP A 413 -20.11 18.89 -46.84
N GLY A 414 -21.34 18.87 -46.29
CA GLY A 414 -21.63 19.48 -45.00
C GLY A 414 -20.81 18.82 -43.90
N ASN A 415 -20.76 17.50 -43.89
CA ASN A 415 -19.95 16.73 -42.94
C ASN A 415 -18.44 16.96 -43.12
N VAL A 416 -17.93 17.09 -44.34
CA VAL A 416 -16.52 17.47 -44.56
C VAL A 416 -16.23 18.87 -44.03
N MET A 417 -17.06 19.85 -44.36
CA MET A 417 -16.87 21.23 -43.91
C MET A 417 -16.96 21.36 -42.39
N ASN A 418 -17.90 20.65 -41.76
CA ASN A 418 -18.02 20.59 -40.30
C ASN A 418 -16.80 19.95 -39.65
N PHE A 419 -16.27 18.85 -40.20
CA PHE A 419 -15.05 18.23 -39.71
C PHE A 419 -13.84 19.18 -39.81
N LEU A 420 -13.66 19.83 -40.96
CA LEU A 420 -12.56 20.79 -41.16
C LEU A 420 -12.66 21.97 -40.18
N ALA A 421 -13.85 22.57 -40.03
CA ALA A 421 -14.06 23.73 -39.17
C ALA A 421 -13.96 23.35 -37.67
N ASN A 422 -14.59 22.27 -37.24
CA ASN A 422 -14.72 21.96 -35.81
C ASN A 422 -13.52 21.17 -35.28
N GLU A 423 -13.02 20.18 -36.03
CA GLU A 423 -12.00 19.24 -35.53
C GLU A 423 -10.58 19.70 -35.86
N ILE A 424 -10.35 20.23 -37.06
CA ILE A 424 -9.00 20.69 -37.47
C ILE A 424 -8.79 22.15 -37.08
N VAL A 425 -9.62 23.06 -37.62
CA VAL A 425 -9.51 24.49 -37.34
C VAL A 425 -9.77 24.78 -35.86
N GLY A 426 -10.87 24.26 -35.29
CA GLY A 426 -11.21 24.48 -33.89
C GLY A 426 -10.09 24.07 -32.91
N SER A 427 -9.44 22.92 -33.14
CA SER A 427 -8.30 22.47 -32.33
C SER A 427 -7.11 23.42 -32.41
N ILE A 428 -6.80 23.92 -33.61
CA ILE A 428 -5.71 24.89 -33.81
C ILE A 428 -6.07 26.25 -33.19
N VAL A 429 -7.34 26.69 -33.27
CA VAL A 429 -7.80 27.95 -32.64
C VAL A 429 -7.66 27.88 -31.11
N ILE A 430 -8.10 26.80 -30.47
CA ILE A 430 -7.97 26.62 -29.02
C ILE A 430 -6.48 26.65 -28.63
N ALA A 431 -5.63 25.94 -29.36
CA ALA A 431 -4.18 25.94 -29.15
C ALA A 431 -3.56 27.33 -29.34
N SER A 432 -4.00 28.08 -30.36
CA SER A 432 -3.60 29.46 -30.64
C SER A 432 -3.92 30.40 -29.48
N ARG A 433 -5.14 30.29 -28.94
CA ARG A 433 -5.59 31.12 -27.81
C ARG A 433 -4.86 30.79 -26.52
N LEU A 434 -4.65 29.51 -26.22
CA LEU A 434 -3.83 29.08 -25.09
C LEU A 434 -2.38 29.56 -25.21
N ALA A 435 -1.78 29.45 -26.39
CA ALA A 435 -0.42 29.93 -26.64
C ALA A 435 -0.32 31.44 -26.39
N ARG A 436 -1.27 32.22 -26.91
CA ARG A 436 -1.34 33.67 -26.69
C ARG A 436 -1.52 34.01 -25.20
N TYR A 437 -2.44 33.34 -24.51
CA TYR A 437 -2.71 33.56 -23.09
C TYR A 437 -1.47 33.31 -22.22
N TRP A 438 -0.75 32.21 -22.43
CA TRP A 438 0.44 31.92 -21.63
C TRP A 438 1.65 32.79 -21.98
N GLN A 439 1.76 33.25 -23.24
CA GLN A 439 2.80 34.20 -23.64
C GLN A 439 2.64 35.58 -23.00
N THR A 440 1.42 35.98 -22.61
CA THR A 440 1.19 37.27 -21.91
C THR A 440 1.40 37.18 -20.40
N GLN A 441 1.47 35.98 -19.81
CA GLN A 441 1.72 35.84 -18.38
C GLN A 441 3.15 36.22 -18.03
N ARG A 442 3.31 36.93 -16.91
CA ARG A 442 4.62 37.35 -16.37
C ARG A 442 4.76 36.83 -14.95
N LEU A 443 5.95 36.33 -14.63
CA LEU A 443 6.28 35.81 -13.30
C LEU A 443 6.96 36.90 -12.47
N THR A 444 6.64 36.92 -11.17
CA THR A 444 7.38 37.73 -10.21
C THR A 444 8.84 37.25 -10.14
N PRO A 445 9.83 38.16 -10.09
CA PRO A 445 11.24 37.78 -9.94
C PRO A 445 11.45 36.84 -8.75
N GLY A 446 12.08 35.67 -9.00
CA GLY A 446 12.33 34.64 -7.98
C GLY A 446 11.23 33.57 -7.83
N ALA A 447 10.08 33.71 -8.48
CA ALA A 447 9.03 32.70 -8.48
C ALA A 447 9.42 31.48 -9.34
N ARG A 448 9.39 30.27 -8.77
CA ARG A 448 9.51 29.02 -9.54
C ARG A 448 8.13 28.62 -10.06
N ALA A 449 7.92 28.69 -11.38
CA ALA A 449 6.68 28.25 -12.02
C ALA A 449 6.90 26.99 -12.86
N ARG A 450 5.89 26.11 -12.91
CA ARG A 450 5.86 24.97 -13.85
C ARG A 450 5.34 25.47 -15.21
N GLY A 451 5.95 24.99 -16.29
CA GLY A 451 5.47 25.27 -17.64
C GLY A 451 4.05 24.73 -17.85
N PRO A 452 3.22 25.39 -18.67
CA PRO A 452 1.89 24.89 -18.96
C PRO A 452 1.91 23.53 -19.66
N ARG A 453 0.81 22.79 -19.52
CA ARG A 453 0.65 21.45 -20.09
C ARG A 453 -0.67 21.35 -20.85
N VAL A 454 -0.63 20.68 -22.00
CA VAL A 454 -1.82 20.46 -22.83
C VAL A 454 -1.91 18.99 -23.22
N ILE A 455 -3.10 18.41 -23.06
CA ILE A 455 -3.39 17.06 -23.55
C ILE A 455 -4.53 17.12 -24.56
N PHE A 456 -4.27 16.69 -25.79
CA PHE A 456 -5.33 16.38 -26.75
C PHE A 456 -5.76 14.93 -26.53
N LEU A 457 -7.04 14.69 -26.23
CA LEU A 457 -7.52 13.35 -25.89
C LEU A 457 -8.57 12.89 -26.91
N SER A 458 -8.28 11.82 -27.66
CA SER A 458 -9.20 11.33 -28.71
C SER A 458 -10.49 10.71 -28.14
N ASN A 459 -11.49 10.52 -29.00
CA ASN A 459 -12.63 9.64 -28.68
C ASN A 459 -12.19 8.17 -28.51
N GLY A 460 -13.05 7.38 -27.88
CA GLY A 460 -12.89 5.93 -27.72
C GLY A 460 -13.05 5.15 -29.03
N ALA A 461 -12.83 3.83 -28.96
CA ALA A 461 -12.92 2.96 -30.12
C ALA A 461 -14.37 2.83 -30.62
N GLU A 462 -14.58 3.10 -31.90
CA GLU A 462 -15.87 2.99 -32.58
C GLU A 462 -15.91 1.81 -33.56
N ALA A 463 -17.12 1.33 -33.88
CA ALA A 463 -17.31 0.22 -34.82
C ALA A 463 -16.79 0.53 -36.24
N GLY A 464 -16.79 1.81 -36.64
CA GLY A 464 -16.31 2.30 -37.95
C GLY A 464 -14.79 2.43 -38.11
N GLY A 465 -14.00 2.03 -37.10
CA GLY A 465 -12.53 2.00 -37.19
C GLY A 465 -11.82 3.35 -37.03
N ASN A 466 -12.52 4.35 -36.49
CA ASN A 466 -12.00 5.68 -36.12
C ASN A 466 -11.25 6.41 -37.24
N THR A 467 -11.83 6.38 -38.42
CA THR A 467 -11.21 6.86 -39.65
C THR A 467 -10.99 8.38 -39.61
N TYR A 468 -11.96 9.14 -39.10
CA TYR A 468 -11.86 10.59 -38.95
C TYR A 468 -10.91 10.96 -37.80
N GLY A 469 -10.96 10.22 -36.69
CA GLY A 469 -10.04 10.39 -35.57
C GLY A 469 -8.58 10.23 -35.98
N ARG A 470 -8.26 9.28 -36.88
CA ARG A 470 -6.90 9.12 -37.41
C ARG A 470 -6.43 10.32 -38.25
N ILE A 471 -7.31 10.91 -39.05
CA ILE A 471 -7.02 12.14 -39.83
C ILE A 471 -6.73 13.29 -38.86
N GLN A 472 -7.57 13.44 -37.83
CA GLN A 472 -7.43 14.46 -36.80
C GLN A 472 -6.11 14.29 -36.01
N CYS A 473 -5.81 13.07 -35.54
CA CYS A 473 -4.58 12.78 -34.79
C CYS A 473 -3.30 13.11 -35.59
N ALA A 474 -3.32 12.94 -36.92
CA ALA A 474 -2.17 13.32 -37.76
C ALA A 474 -1.98 14.84 -37.85
N ALA A 475 -3.08 15.60 -37.96
CA ALA A 475 -3.01 17.07 -37.89
C ALA A 475 -2.57 17.55 -36.50
N ILE A 476 -3.11 16.97 -35.44
CA ILE A 476 -2.78 17.33 -34.05
C ILE A 476 -1.32 16.97 -33.73
N GLU A 477 -0.82 15.82 -34.16
CA GLU A 477 0.60 15.45 -33.97
C GLU A 477 1.51 16.54 -34.55
N GLN A 478 1.20 17.01 -35.77
CA GLN A 478 2.02 18.01 -36.42
C GLN A 478 1.81 19.42 -35.84
N LEU A 479 0.61 19.75 -35.37
CA LEU A 479 0.36 20.95 -34.56
C LEU A 479 1.24 20.96 -33.31
N ILE A 480 1.23 19.86 -32.54
CA ILE A 480 2.02 19.74 -31.31
C ILE A 480 3.52 19.84 -31.59
N ARG A 481 4.00 19.18 -32.66
CA ARG A 481 5.42 19.20 -33.04
C ARG A 481 5.92 20.63 -33.24
N VAL A 482 5.19 21.42 -34.04
CA VAL A 482 5.58 22.81 -34.31
C VAL A 482 5.31 23.70 -33.10
N TRP A 483 4.22 23.48 -32.34
CA TRP A 483 3.95 24.27 -31.13
C TRP A 483 5.04 24.12 -30.07
N ARG A 484 5.49 22.88 -29.78
CA ARG A 484 6.61 22.65 -28.85
C ARG A 484 7.87 23.36 -29.30
N HIS A 485 8.19 23.26 -30.59
CA HIS A 485 9.36 23.93 -31.17
C HIS A 485 9.26 25.46 -31.10
N GLU A 486 8.10 26.03 -31.43
CA GLU A 486 7.84 27.47 -31.31
C GLU A 486 7.94 27.95 -29.86
N ALA A 487 7.30 27.25 -28.92
CA ALA A 487 7.29 27.62 -27.51
C ALA A 487 8.69 27.55 -26.87
N ALA A 488 9.53 26.59 -27.26
CA ALA A 488 10.91 26.48 -26.78
C ALA A 488 11.75 27.69 -27.22
N LEU A 489 11.70 28.05 -28.50
CA LEU A 489 12.44 29.19 -29.03
C LEU A 489 11.93 30.53 -28.47
N ASP A 490 10.61 30.68 -28.29
CA ASP A 490 10.03 31.87 -27.70
C ASP A 490 10.48 32.03 -26.23
N TYR A 491 10.52 30.94 -25.46
CA TYR A 491 11.04 30.93 -24.09
C TYR A 491 12.53 31.29 -24.03
N GLU A 492 13.36 30.67 -24.88
CA GLU A 492 14.80 30.97 -24.97
C GLU A 492 15.06 32.46 -25.24
N ARG A 493 14.30 33.07 -26.16
CA ARG A 493 14.43 34.50 -26.47
C ARG A 493 14.00 35.39 -25.32
N ALA A 494 12.86 35.10 -24.69
CA ALA A 494 12.38 35.88 -23.56
C ALA A 494 13.40 35.86 -22.40
N VAL A 495 13.96 34.69 -22.09
CA VAL A 495 15.01 34.51 -21.08
C VAL A 495 16.29 35.27 -21.48
N ALA A 496 16.72 35.19 -22.73
CA ALA A 496 17.89 35.92 -23.23
C ALA A 496 17.71 37.45 -23.15
N ASN A 497 16.49 37.95 -23.29
CA ASN A 497 16.14 39.36 -23.13
C ASN A 497 15.95 39.79 -21.66
N GLY A 498 16.14 38.88 -20.69
CA GLY A 498 15.97 39.16 -19.27
C GLY A 498 14.52 39.19 -18.79
N GLU A 499 13.56 38.69 -19.58
CA GLU A 499 12.15 38.61 -19.18
C GLU A 499 11.88 37.41 -18.26
N HIS A 500 11.05 37.60 -17.24
CA HIS A 500 10.57 36.53 -16.36
C HIS A 500 9.21 36.00 -16.86
N VAL A 501 9.25 35.00 -17.75
CA VAL A 501 8.06 34.38 -18.37
C VAL A 501 7.84 32.94 -17.91
N LEU A 502 6.65 32.39 -18.17
CA LEU A 502 6.36 30.98 -17.96
C LEU A 502 7.31 30.08 -18.78
N PRO A 503 7.72 28.90 -18.26
CA PRO A 503 8.43 27.93 -19.08
C PRO A 503 7.62 27.49 -20.29
N ALA A 504 8.31 27.05 -21.34
CA ALA A 504 7.69 26.59 -22.59
C ALA A 504 6.58 25.56 -22.36
N VAL A 505 5.49 25.71 -23.12
CA VAL A 505 4.36 24.77 -23.13
C VAL A 505 4.83 23.39 -23.56
N TRP A 506 4.34 22.35 -22.88
CA TRP A 506 4.53 20.97 -23.30
C TRP A 506 3.18 20.31 -23.56
N ALA A 507 2.92 19.94 -24.82
CA ALA A 507 1.66 19.35 -25.25
C ALA A 507 1.85 17.88 -25.67
N ASN A 508 0.96 16.97 -25.34
CA ASN A 508 0.91 15.59 -25.88
C ASN A 508 -0.49 15.29 -26.42
N GLN A 509 -0.62 14.22 -27.22
CA GLN A 509 -1.92 13.64 -27.53
C GLN A 509 -2.03 12.21 -27.00
N ILE A 510 -3.19 11.85 -26.44
CA ILE A 510 -3.52 10.49 -25.99
C ILE A 510 -4.59 9.92 -26.92
N VAL A 511 -4.29 8.78 -27.53
CA VAL A 511 -5.17 8.11 -28.49
C VAL A 511 -5.84 6.89 -27.82
N ARG A 512 -7.16 6.98 -27.64
CA ARG A 512 -7.99 6.00 -26.94
C ARG A 512 -8.53 4.88 -27.81
N PHE A 513 -8.74 5.12 -29.11
CA PHE A 513 -9.44 4.16 -29.98
C PHE A 513 -8.66 2.87 -30.32
N ASN A 514 -7.43 2.71 -29.84
CA ASN A 514 -6.72 1.43 -29.87
C ASN A 514 -7.17 0.45 -28.77
N ASN A 515 -7.99 0.92 -27.82
CA ASN A 515 -8.51 0.15 -26.70
C ASN A 515 -10.05 0.15 -26.72
N ARG A 516 -10.65 -1.05 -26.61
CA ARG A 516 -12.12 -1.26 -26.60
C ARG A 516 -12.67 -1.60 -25.21
N SER A 517 -11.84 -1.55 -24.18
CA SER A 517 -12.22 -1.91 -22.82
C SER A 517 -12.86 -0.73 -22.08
N LEU A 518 -13.78 -1.02 -21.17
CA LEU A 518 -14.39 0.00 -20.29
C LEU A 518 -13.32 0.73 -19.44
N GLU A 519 -12.26 0.03 -19.06
CA GLU A 519 -11.11 0.58 -18.31
C GLU A 519 -10.27 1.59 -19.12
N GLY A 520 -10.42 1.63 -20.45
CA GLY A 520 -9.64 2.50 -21.32
C GLY A 520 -9.82 3.99 -21.03
N LEU A 521 -11.03 4.42 -20.65
CA LEU A 521 -11.30 5.82 -20.29
C LEU A 521 -10.60 6.20 -18.98
N GLU A 522 -10.77 5.41 -17.92
CA GLU A 522 -10.15 5.66 -16.61
C GLU A 522 -8.62 5.73 -16.72
N PHE A 523 -8.02 4.80 -17.46
CA PHE A 523 -6.58 4.77 -17.71
C PHE A 523 -6.12 6.03 -18.47
N ALA A 524 -6.90 6.50 -19.46
CA ALA A 524 -6.61 7.72 -20.19
C ALA A 524 -6.72 8.97 -19.28
N CYS A 525 -7.74 9.05 -18.43
CA CYS A 525 -7.94 10.14 -17.48
C CYS A 525 -6.79 10.22 -16.47
N ALA A 526 -6.34 9.07 -15.95
CA ALA A 526 -5.21 9.01 -15.03
C ALA A 526 -3.91 9.51 -15.71
N TRP A 527 -3.58 9.01 -16.90
CA TRP A 527 -2.43 9.50 -17.66
C TRP A 527 -2.54 10.98 -18.05
N THR A 528 -3.75 11.45 -18.34
CA THR A 528 -4.02 12.88 -18.56
C THR A 528 -3.65 13.69 -17.31
N ALA A 529 -4.19 13.34 -16.14
CA ALA A 529 -3.86 14.03 -14.89
C ALA A 529 -2.35 14.00 -14.58
N GLN A 530 -1.69 12.85 -14.79
CA GLN A 530 -0.26 12.69 -14.52
C GLN A 530 0.56 13.63 -15.39
N LEU A 531 0.27 13.71 -16.69
CA LEU A 531 1.05 14.52 -17.62
C LEU A 531 0.77 16.03 -17.46
N LEU A 532 -0.42 16.40 -16.99
CA LEU A 532 -0.75 17.80 -16.72
C LEU A 532 -0.10 18.35 -15.45
N HIS A 533 0.03 17.51 -14.41
CA HIS A 533 0.39 17.98 -13.08
C HIS A 533 1.74 17.47 -12.56
N SER A 534 2.34 16.43 -13.13
CA SER A 534 3.70 16.00 -12.78
C SER A 534 4.79 16.78 -13.52
N GLN A 535 6.06 16.60 -13.13
CA GLN A 535 7.20 17.12 -13.90
C GLN A 535 7.59 16.24 -15.09
N ARG A 536 6.89 15.11 -15.31
CA ARG A 536 7.20 14.17 -16.37
C ARG A 536 6.91 14.79 -17.73
N GLN A 537 7.90 14.75 -18.63
CA GLN A 537 7.76 15.13 -20.04
C GLN A 537 8.08 13.92 -20.90
N ILE A 538 7.12 13.50 -21.72
CA ILE A 538 7.32 12.44 -22.71
C ILE A 538 7.64 13.10 -24.05
N ASN A 539 8.74 12.67 -24.68
CA ASN A 539 9.23 13.21 -25.93
C ASN A 539 8.31 12.87 -27.09
N GLU A 540 7.84 11.63 -27.15
CA GLU A 540 6.85 11.20 -28.14
C GLU A 540 5.56 12.01 -28.00
N ILE A 541 5.03 12.44 -29.14
CA ILE A 541 3.87 13.32 -29.19
C ILE A 541 2.59 12.50 -28.97
N THR A 542 2.47 11.39 -29.67
CA THR A 542 1.30 10.51 -29.70
C THR A 542 1.48 9.36 -28.73
N LEU A 543 0.60 9.30 -27.72
CA LEU A 543 0.61 8.30 -26.67
C LEU A 543 -0.59 7.36 -26.86
N THR A 544 -0.34 6.08 -27.15
CA THR A 544 -1.42 5.13 -27.39
C THR A 544 -1.70 4.26 -26.18
N ILE A 545 -2.99 4.00 -25.96
CA ILE A 545 -3.43 3.06 -24.92
C ILE A 545 -3.26 1.63 -25.45
N PRO A 546 -2.64 0.72 -24.68
CA PRO A 546 -2.49 -0.67 -25.10
C PRO A 546 -3.85 -1.34 -25.25
N ALA A 547 -3.98 -2.25 -26.23
CA ALA A 547 -5.22 -2.98 -26.50
C ALA A 547 -5.71 -3.80 -25.29
N ASN A 548 -4.77 -4.30 -24.47
CA ASN A 548 -5.06 -4.93 -23.18
C ASN A 548 -4.18 -4.32 -22.08
N ILE A 549 -4.79 -3.45 -21.27
CA ILE A 549 -4.10 -2.72 -20.18
C ILE A 549 -3.59 -3.69 -19.11
N SER A 550 -4.41 -4.64 -18.68
CA SER A 550 -4.05 -5.60 -17.62
C SER A 550 -2.87 -6.50 -18.01
N ALA A 551 -2.84 -7.01 -19.25
CA ALA A 551 -1.77 -7.87 -19.74
C ALA A 551 -0.46 -7.10 -19.95
N THR A 552 -0.55 -5.82 -20.29
CA THR A 552 0.62 -4.97 -20.58
C THR A 552 1.22 -4.40 -19.29
N THR A 553 0.38 -3.99 -18.35
CA THR A 553 0.83 -3.31 -17.11
C THR A 553 1.01 -4.26 -15.92
N GLY A 554 0.53 -5.50 -16.00
CA GLY A 554 0.61 -6.49 -14.91
C GLY A 554 -0.35 -6.25 -13.74
N ALA A 555 -1.15 -5.18 -13.77
CA ALA A 555 -2.05 -4.77 -12.69
C ALA A 555 -3.52 -4.66 -13.14
N ARG A 556 -4.45 -5.14 -12.29
CA ARG A 556 -5.90 -5.22 -12.58
C ARG A 556 -6.67 -3.90 -12.37
N SER A 557 -6.09 -2.86 -11.76
CA SER A 557 -6.73 -1.54 -11.63
C SER A 557 -5.70 -0.41 -11.44
N ALA A 558 -6.08 0.82 -11.78
CA ALA A 558 -5.33 2.03 -11.41
C ALA A 558 -5.71 2.35 -9.97
N ALA A 559 -4.91 1.89 -9.02
CA ALA A 559 -5.06 2.30 -7.64
C ALA A 559 -4.14 3.50 -7.42
N VAL A 560 -4.69 4.63 -6.97
CA VAL A 560 -3.96 5.50 -6.03
C VAL A 560 -3.49 4.55 -4.93
N GLY A 561 -2.18 4.34 -4.81
CA GLY A 561 -1.67 3.26 -3.98
C GLY A 561 -2.12 3.49 -2.54
N TRP A 562 -2.72 2.50 -1.88
CA TRP A 562 -3.02 2.61 -0.44
C TRP A 562 -1.75 2.99 0.36
N ALA A 563 -0.57 2.57 -0.11
CA ALA A 563 0.72 2.95 0.47
C ALA A 563 1.04 4.44 0.29
N GLU A 564 0.65 5.05 -0.83
CA GLU A 564 0.82 6.49 -1.09
C GLU A 564 -0.14 7.33 -0.26
N SER A 565 -1.32 6.79 0.08
CA SER A 565 -2.27 7.43 1.01
C SER A 565 -1.77 7.50 2.46
N LEU A 566 -0.74 6.71 2.81
CA LEU A 566 -0.12 6.76 4.12
C LEU A 566 0.94 7.87 4.24
N ILE A 567 1.43 8.41 3.12
CA ILE A 567 2.49 9.43 3.12
C ILE A 567 1.98 10.66 3.87
N GLY A 568 2.73 11.07 4.89
CA GLY A 568 2.38 12.23 5.72
C GLY A 568 1.83 11.86 7.08
N LEU A 569 1.32 10.64 7.27
CA LEU A 569 0.73 10.21 8.55
C LEU A 569 1.76 10.23 9.70
N HIS A 570 3.01 9.87 9.40
CA HIS A 570 4.11 9.83 10.37
C HIS A 570 5.35 10.60 9.89
N LEU A 571 5.16 11.60 9.03
CA LEU A 571 6.28 12.35 8.48
C LEU A 571 7.13 12.99 9.58
N GLY A 572 8.43 12.73 9.53
CA GLY A 572 9.42 13.29 10.45
C GLY A 572 9.51 12.58 11.80
N LYS A 573 8.69 11.55 12.05
CA LYS A 573 8.74 10.76 13.28
C LYS A 573 9.85 9.73 13.25
N VAL A 574 10.48 9.44 14.38
CA VAL A 574 11.50 8.40 14.53
C VAL A 574 10.97 7.25 15.38
N ALA A 575 10.98 6.02 14.84
CA ALA A 575 10.51 4.83 15.54
C ALA A 575 11.64 3.83 15.82
N LEU A 576 11.78 3.43 17.08
CA LEU A 576 12.59 2.29 17.50
C LEU A 576 11.71 1.05 17.66
N ILE A 577 12.01 -0.01 16.89
CA ILE A 577 11.21 -1.23 16.86
C ILE A 577 12.07 -2.43 17.23
N THR A 578 11.75 -3.06 18.37
CA THR A 578 12.39 -4.32 18.77
C THR A 578 11.74 -5.51 18.06
N GLY A 579 12.53 -6.52 17.67
CA GLY A 579 12.03 -7.65 16.88
C GLY A 579 11.60 -7.25 15.46
N GLY A 580 12.26 -6.26 14.87
CA GLY A 580 11.88 -5.66 13.58
C GLY A 580 12.28 -6.43 12.33
N SER A 581 12.85 -7.64 12.45
CA SER A 581 13.38 -8.40 11.30
C SER A 581 12.35 -9.26 10.55
N ALA A 582 11.18 -9.51 11.15
CA ALA A 582 10.12 -10.33 10.58
C ALA A 582 8.79 -10.09 11.31
N GLY A 583 7.72 -10.71 10.80
CA GLY A 583 6.42 -10.72 11.45
C GLY A 583 5.79 -9.33 11.59
N ILE A 584 5.00 -9.16 12.65
CA ILE A 584 4.33 -7.89 12.99
C ILE A 584 5.35 -6.74 13.08
N GLY A 585 6.48 -6.93 13.77
CA GLY A 585 7.51 -5.89 13.92
C GLY A 585 8.11 -5.42 12.59
N GLY A 586 8.43 -6.36 11.69
CA GLY A 586 8.92 -6.02 10.35
C GLY A 586 7.88 -5.27 9.51
N GLN A 587 6.60 -5.68 9.58
CA GLN A 587 5.51 -4.99 8.88
C GLN A 587 5.21 -3.61 9.48
N ILE A 588 5.26 -3.43 10.81
CA ILE A 588 5.14 -2.11 11.44
C ILE A 588 6.26 -1.20 10.98
N GLY A 589 7.50 -1.69 10.95
CA GLY A 589 8.66 -0.94 10.44
C GLY A 589 8.51 -0.52 8.99
N ARG A 590 8.09 -1.46 8.13
CA ARG A 590 7.78 -1.20 6.72
C ARG A 590 6.72 -0.11 6.56
N LEU A 591 5.58 -0.26 7.23
CA LEU A 591 4.46 0.67 7.09
C LEU A 591 4.76 2.05 7.68
N LEU A 592 5.43 2.13 8.83
CA LEU A 592 5.86 3.42 9.40
C LEU A 592 6.83 4.15 8.46
N ALA A 593 7.76 3.43 7.85
CA ALA A 593 8.68 4.01 6.88
C ALA A 593 7.92 4.55 5.65
N LEU A 594 7.00 3.76 5.09
CA LEU A 594 6.11 4.17 3.99
C LEU A 594 5.24 5.38 4.37
N SER A 595 4.84 5.51 5.63
CA SER A 595 4.10 6.66 6.15
C SER A 595 4.95 7.91 6.40
N GLY A 596 6.26 7.85 6.16
CA GLY A 596 7.19 8.97 6.31
C GLY A 596 8.00 9.01 7.60
N ALA A 597 7.93 7.99 8.44
CA ALA A 597 8.79 7.86 9.62
C ALA A 597 10.21 7.40 9.24
N ARG A 598 11.18 7.72 10.10
CA ARG A 598 12.50 7.07 10.13
C ARG A 598 12.41 5.89 11.10
N VAL A 599 12.98 4.75 10.74
CA VAL A 599 12.83 3.52 11.53
C VAL A 599 14.19 2.91 11.86
N MET A 600 14.38 2.56 13.14
CA MET A 600 15.44 1.67 13.62
C MET A 600 14.84 0.28 13.85
N LEU A 601 15.27 -0.70 13.05
CA LEU A 601 14.84 -2.09 13.19
C LEU A 601 15.90 -2.89 13.98
N ALA A 602 15.55 -3.36 15.17
CA ALA A 602 16.44 -4.11 16.04
C ALA A 602 16.05 -5.59 16.11
N ALA A 603 17.02 -6.49 15.96
CA ALA A 603 16.84 -7.93 16.14
C ALA A 603 18.19 -8.66 16.27
N ARG A 604 18.14 -9.92 16.71
CA ARG A 604 19.33 -10.80 16.82
C ARG A 604 19.91 -11.19 15.46
N ASP A 605 19.05 -11.53 14.50
CA ASP A 605 19.43 -12.08 13.20
C ASP A 605 19.76 -10.96 12.19
N ARG A 606 21.05 -10.79 11.92
CA ARG A 606 21.57 -9.79 10.96
C ARG A 606 21.02 -9.99 9.56
N HIS A 607 21.04 -11.22 9.04
CA HIS A 607 20.67 -11.49 7.65
C HIS A 607 19.20 -11.14 7.41
N LYS A 608 18.31 -11.48 8.35
CA LYS A 608 16.89 -11.12 8.23
C LYS A 608 16.66 -9.61 8.30
N LEU A 609 17.43 -8.89 9.12
CA LEU A 609 17.36 -7.42 9.18
C LEU A 609 17.80 -6.79 7.85
N GLU A 610 18.91 -7.24 7.28
CA GLU A 610 19.41 -6.75 5.99
C GLU A 610 18.39 -7.03 4.87
N GLN A 611 17.73 -8.20 4.89
CA GLN A 611 16.69 -8.54 3.92
C GLN A 611 15.44 -7.64 4.02
N ILE A 612 14.91 -7.44 5.24
CA ILE A 612 13.72 -6.58 5.40
C ILE A 612 14.07 -5.11 5.14
N GLN A 613 15.27 -4.66 5.53
CA GLN A 613 15.75 -3.31 5.24
C GLN A 613 15.82 -3.08 3.73
N ALA A 614 16.44 -3.99 2.97
CA ALA A 614 16.50 -3.89 1.52
C ALA A 614 15.10 -3.85 0.88
N THR A 615 14.17 -4.66 1.39
CA THR A 615 12.78 -4.67 0.93
C THR A 615 12.09 -3.32 1.16
N ILE A 616 12.17 -2.80 2.39
CA ILE A 616 11.56 -1.50 2.73
C ILE A 616 12.20 -0.38 1.91
N ARG A 617 13.52 -0.40 1.74
CA ARG A 617 14.22 0.62 0.96
C ARG A 617 13.82 0.59 -0.52
N ALA A 618 13.70 -0.59 -1.13
CA ALA A 618 13.20 -0.71 -2.49
C ALA A 618 11.80 -0.11 -2.63
N GLU A 619 10.87 -0.44 -1.71
CA GLU A 619 9.52 0.12 -1.72
C GLU A 619 9.51 1.65 -1.51
N LEU A 620 10.35 2.19 -0.62
CA LEU A 620 10.46 3.64 -0.42
C LEU A 620 10.99 4.36 -1.66
N ALA A 621 11.94 3.74 -2.37
CA ALA A 621 12.47 4.29 -3.61
C ALA A 621 11.41 4.28 -4.72
N GLU A 622 10.61 3.22 -4.82
CA GLU A 622 9.47 3.13 -5.74
C GLU A 622 8.41 4.20 -5.44
N VAL A 623 8.13 4.45 -4.16
CA VAL A 623 7.17 5.48 -3.70
C VAL A 623 7.74 6.92 -3.83
N GLY A 624 9.04 7.07 -4.09
CA GLY A 624 9.67 8.37 -4.39
C GLY A 624 10.28 9.12 -3.20
N TYR A 625 10.61 8.43 -2.10
CA TYR A 625 11.44 9.03 -1.05
C TYR A 625 12.89 9.23 -1.55
N THR A 626 13.51 10.36 -1.22
CA THR A 626 14.87 10.72 -1.68
C THR A 626 15.98 10.30 -0.71
N ASP A 627 15.65 10.11 0.57
CA ASP A 627 16.56 9.82 1.70
C ASP A 627 16.44 8.37 2.21
N VAL A 628 16.13 7.44 1.30
CA VAL A 628 15.79 6.02 1.59
C VAL A 628 16.82 5.32 2.49
N GLU A 629 18.11 5.50 2.21
CA GLU A 629 19.20 4.89 2.95
C GLU A 629 19.25 5.37 4.40
N GLU A 630 19.10 6.67 4.60
CA GLU A 630 19.12 7.29 5.92
C GLU A 630 17.88 6.92 6.72
N ARG A 631 16.72 6.79 6.07
CA ARG A 631 15.42 6.55 6.72
C ARG A 631 15.27 5.20 7.42
N VAL A 632 15.91 4.16 6.90
CA VAL A 632 15.74 2.78 7.41
C VAL A 632 17.09 2.28 7.87
N GLN A 633 17.30 2.26 9.19
CA GLN A 633 18.51 1.77 9.84
C GLN A 633 18.24 0.45 10.57
N ILE A 634 19.29 -0.34 10.78
CA ILE A 634 19.21 -1.64 11.45
C ILE A 634 20.20 -1.73 12.62
N ALA A 635 19.78 -2.42 13.68
CA ALA A 635 20.60 -2.75 14.84
C ALA A 635 20.66 -4.28 15.04
N PRO A 636 21.59 -4.97 14.35
CA PRO A 636 21.75 -6.42 14.46
C PRO A 636 22.44 -6.82 15.77
N GLY A 637 22.16 -8.03 16.23
CA GLY A 637 22.77 -8.59 17.46
C GLY A 637 22.10 -8.14 18.76
N CYS A 638 20.95 -7.46 18.68
CA CYS A 638 20.20 -7.04 19.87
C CYS A 638 19.33 -8.19 20.40
N ASP A 639 19.69 -8.71 21.56
CA ASP A 639 18.86 -9.55 22.42
C ASP A 639 18.25 -8.71 23.54
N VAL A 640 16.91 -8.70 23.59
CA VAL A 640 16.16 -7.86 24.53
C VAL A 640 16.29 -8.32 25.98
N SER A 641 16.78 -9.53 26.24
CA SER A 641 17.10 -9.98 27.61
C SER A 641 18.45 -9.44 28.13
N SER A 642 19.24 -8.74 27.31
CA SER A 642 20.54 -8.20 27.69
C SER A 642 20.49 -6.69 27.86
N GLU A 643 20.66 -6.23 29.10
CA GLU A 643 20.62 -4.80 29.44
C GLU A 643 21.71 -3.98 28.71
N GLU A 644 22.93 -4.52 28.61
CA GLU A 644 24.03 -3.90 27.86
C GLU A 644 23.66 -3.66 26.39
N GLN A 645 22.99 -4.62 25.76
CA GLN A 645 22.56 -4.51 24.36
C GLN A 645 21.36 -3.58 24.19
N LEU A 646 20.53 -3.38 25.21
CA LEU A 646 19.47 -2.37 25.21
C LEU A 646 20.06 -0.95 25.30
N VAL A 647 21.12 -0.75 26.07
CA VAL A 647 21.86 0.52 26.13
C VAL A 647 22.48 0.84 24.77
N ASP A 648 23.24 -0.10 24.20
CA ASP A 648 23.84 0.04 22.86
C ASP A 648 22.79 0.31 21.78
N LEU A 649 21.61 -0.34 21.86
CA LEU A 649 20.51 -0.08 20.93
C LEU A 649 20.02 1.37 21.00
N VAL A 650 19.80 1.91 22.20
CA VAL A 650 19.35 3.29 22.38
C VAL A 650 20.41 4.26 21.87
N GLU A 651 21.68 4.06 22.23
CA GLU A 651 22.79 4.91 21.80
C GLU A 651 22.93 4.93 20.27
N ARG A 652 22.86 3.77 19.60
CA ARG A 652 22.88 3.69 18.14
C ARG A 652 21.70 4.39 17.49
N THR A 653 20.52 4.28 18.08
CA THR A 653 19.31 4.94 17.57
C THR A 653 19.43 6.45 17.64
N LEU A 654 19.93 6.97 18.78
CA LEU A 654 20.15 8.41 18.97
C LEU A 654 21.30 8.93 18.10
N ALA A 655 22.36 8.14 17.90
CA ALA A 655 23.43 8.48 16.98
C ALA A 655 22.95 8.57 15.52
N ALA A 656 22.05 7.67 15.12
CA ALA A 656 21.52 7.64 13.75
C ALA A 656 20.50 8.76 13.48
N PHE A 657 19.63 9.06 14.45
CA PHE A 657 18.44 9.89 14.19
C PHE A 657 18.30 11.12 15.08
N GLY A 658 19.11 11.26 16.12
CA GLY A 658 19.09 12.37 17.08
C GLY A 658 17.92 12.33 18.07
N THR A 659 16.85 11.58 17.79
CA THR A 659 15.70 11.42 18.69
C THR A 659 14.98 10.09 18.51
N VAL A 660 14.01 9.80 19.39
CA VAL A 660 13.01 8.73 19.25
C VAL A 660 11.63 9.31 19.62
N ASP A 661 10.69 9.27 18.67
CA ASP A 661 9.30 9.61 18.92
C ASP A 661 8.49 8.39 19.35
N TYR A 662 8.72 7.24 18.73
CA TYR A 662 7.97 6.00 18.96
C TYR A 662 8.87 4.89 19.48
N LEU A 663 8.57 4.36 20.67
CA LEU A 663 9.15 3.12 21.17
C LEU A 663 8.13 1.99 20.96
N ILE A 664 8.46 1.03 20.11
CA ILE A 664 7.60 -0.10 19.79
C ILE A 664 8.22 -1.37 20.36
N ASN A 665 7.74 -1.75 21.54
CA ASN A 665 8.16 -2.95 22.25
C ASN A 665 7.48 -4.19 21.65
N ASN A 666 7.98 -4.64 20.49
CA ASN A 666 7.43 -5.77 19.74
C ASN A 666 8.14 -7.10 20.00
N ALA A 667 9.43 -7.10 20.34
CA ALA A 667 10.16 -8.32 20.60
C ALA A 667 9.50 -9.14 21.71
N GLY A 668 9.55 -10.47 21.56
CA GLY A 668 9.15 -11.38 22.62
C GLY A 668 9.35 -12.84 22.24
N ILE A 669 9.57 -13.67 23.26
CA ILE A 669 9.72 -15.12 23.14
C ILE A 669 8.42 -15.84 23.49
N ALA A 670 8.29 -17.08 23.01
CA ALA A 670 7.13 -17.92 23.35
C ALA A 670 7.12 -18.35 24.82
N GLY A 671 8.27 -18.33 25.48
CA GLY A 671 8.47 -18.95 26.80
C GLY A 671 8.78 -20.44 26.69
N VAL A 672 8.69 -21.14 27.82
CA VAL A 672 9.07 -22.55 27.95
C VAL A 672 8.04 -23.48 27.32
N GLU A 673 6.76 -23.07 27.31
CA GLU A 673 5.62 -23.85 26.83
C GLU A 673 5.28 -25.10 27.67
N GLU A 674 5.37 -24.97 28.99
CA GLU A 674 5.08 -26.01 29.98
C GLU A 674 3.96 -25.59 30.94
N MET A 675 3.31 -26.56 31.60
CA MET A 675 2.46 -26.24 32.76
C MET A 675 3.31 -25.62 33.87
N ALA A 676 2.74 -24.77 34.71
CA ALA A 676 3.47 -24.09 35.79
C ALA A 676 4.21 -25.07 36.72
N ILE A 677 3.63 -26.25 36.96
CA ILE A 677 4.22 -27.33 37.77
C ILE A 677 5.47 -27.99 37.15
N ASP A 678 5.60 -27.92 35.83
CA ASP A 678 6.71 -28.52 35.06
C ASP A 678 7.74 -27.49 34.64
N MET A 679 7.42 -26.20 34.80
CA MET A 679 8.21 -25.11 34.28
C MET A 679 9.47 -24.89 35.15
N PRO A 680 10.68 -24.85 34.54
CA PRO A 680 11.88 -24.45 35.23
C PRO A 680 11.85 -22.94 35.57
N VAL A 681 12.35 -22.59 36.76
CA VAL A 681 12.39 -21.19 37.24
C VAL A 681 13.21 -20.28 36.31
N GLU A 682 14.35 -20.75 35.81
CA GLU A 682 15.16 -19.98 34.87
C GLU A 682 14.43 -19.71 33.53
N GLY A 683 13.61 -20.66 33.08
CA GLY A 683 12.79 -20.48 31.89
C GLY A 683 11.68 -19.44 32.07
N TRP A 684 11.07 -19.42 33.26
CA TRP A 684 10.14 -18.37 33.67
C TRP A 684 10.83 -17.00 33.69
N ARG A 685 11.96 -16.88 34.39
CA ARG A 685 12.74 -15.63 34.50
C ARG A 685 13.13 -15.10 33.12
N ASN A 686 13.71 -15.94 32.28
CA ASN A 686 14.10 -15.56 30.92
C ASN A 686 12.91 -14.98 30.11
N THR A 687 11.71 -15.54 30.29
CA THR A 687 10.49 -15.03 29.63
C THR A 687 10.09 -13.67 30.16
N LEU A 688 10.11 -13.44 31.48
CA LEU A 688 9.81 -12.13 32.06
C LEU A 688 10.87 -11.09 31.68
N TYR A 689 12.15 -11.46 31.67
CA TYR A 689 13.23 -10.56 31.23
C TYR A 689 13.05 -10.12 29.78
N ALA A 690 12.86 -11.07 28.86
CA ALA A 690 12.76 -10.79 27.44
C ALA A 690 11.45 -10.11 27.00
N ASN A 691 10.34 -10.32 27.73
CA ASN A 691 9.03 -9.82 27.31
C ASN A 691 8.53 -8.64 28.15
N LEU A 692 8.97 -8.48 29.40
CA LEU A 692 8.38 -7.51 30.33
C LEU A 692 9.41 -6.52 30.88
N ILE A 693 10.50 -7.01 31.47
CA ILE A 693 11.52 -6.15 32.08
C ILE A 693 12.26 -5.35 31.01
N SER A 694 12.55 -5.95 29.85
CA SER A 694 13.13 -5.26 28.69
C SER A 694 12.31 -4.05 28.22
N ASN A 695 10.98 -4.16 28.27
CA ASN A 695 10.08 -3.09 27.87
C ASN A 695 10.17 -1.91 28.84
N TYR A 696 10.17 -2.20 30.15
CA TYR A 696 10.35 -1.20 31.18
C TYR A 696 11.73 -0.53 31.07
N SER A 697 12.79 -1.30 30.83
CA SER A 697 14.15 -0.77 30.65
C SER A 697 14.22 0.23 29.48
N LEU A 698 13.70 -0.13 28.30
CA LEU A 698 13.64 0.78 27.15
C LEU A 698 12.76 2.01 27.41
N MET A 699 11.63 1.83 28.09
CA MET A 699 10.77 2.95 28.51
C MET A 699 11.53 3.92 29.41
N ARG A 700 12.23 3.42 30.44
CA ARG A 700 13.00 4.23 31.37
C ARG A 700 14.12 5.01 30.68
N LYS A 701 14.78 4.42 29.68
CA LYS A 701 15.88 5.08 28.94
C LYS A 701 15.38 6.17 27.98
N LEU A 702 14.23 5.99 27.35
CA LEU A 702 13.72 6.90 26.32
C LEU A 702 12.71 7.93 26.82
N ALA A 703 12.00 7.65 27.92
CA ALA A 703 11.03 8.58 28.49
C ALA A 703 11.61 9.95 28.91
N PRO A 704 12.85 10.08 29.45
CA PRO A 704 13.44 11.40 29.71
C PRO A 704 13.55 12.24 28.44
N LEU A 705 14.01 11.64 27.34
CA LEU A 705 14.13 12.29 26.04
C LEU A 705 12.75 12.72 25.51
N MET A 706 11.78 11.80 25.53
CA MET A 706 10.42 12.06 25.06
C MET A 706 9.74 13.18 25.86
N LYS A 707 9.90 13.21 27.20
CA LYS A 707 9.42 14.31 28.03
C LYS A 707 10.14 15.62 27.72
N LYS A 708 11.47 15.59 27.55
CA LYS A 708 12.27 16.78 27.22
C LYS A 708 11.84 17.42 25.89
N GLN A 709 11.63 16.62 24.86
CA GLN A 709 11.15 17.11 23.56
C GLN A 709 9.64 17.46 23.55
N GLY A 710 8.90 17.10 24.59
CA GLY A 710 7.48 17.45 24.77
C GLY A 710 6.50 16.54 24.03
N SER A 711 6.95 15.44 23.42
CA SER A 711 6.08 14.43 22.83
C SER A 711 6.75 13.05 22.77
N GLY A 712 5.96 11.99 22.85
CA GLY A 712 6.42 10.62 22.59
C GLY A 712 5.29 9.61 22.62
N TYR A 713 5.55 8.41 22.09
CA TYR A 713 4.60 7.30 22.12
C TYR A 713 5.34 6.00 22.46
N VAL A 714 4.89 5.31 23.50
CA VAL A 714 5.31 3.94 23.84
C VAL A 714 4.19 2.98 23.48
N LEU A 715 4.48 2.00 22.63
CA LEU A 715 3.53 0.96 22.27
C LEU A 715 4.04 -0.42 22.68
N ASN A 716 3.32 -1.09 23.58
CA ASN A 716 3.60 -2.45 24.00
C ASN A 716 2.83 -3.47 23.14
N VAL A 717 3.53 -4.34 22.42
CA VAL A 717 2.88 -5.44 21.68
C VAL A 717 2.63 -6.61 22.63
N SER A 718 1.49 -6.53 23.31
CA SER A 718 0.95 -7.57 24.18
C SER A 718 0.35 -8.73 23.36
N SER A 719 -0.62 -9.42 23.91
CA SER A 719 -1.37 -10.49 23.26
C SER A 719 -2.75 -10.58 23.88
N TYR A 720 -3.75 -10.97 23.09
CA TYR A 720 -5.08 -11.27 23.61
C TYR A 720 -5.03 -12.27 24.78
N PHE A 721 -4.09 -13.22 24.75
CA PHE A 721 -3.90 -14.20 25.83
C PHE A 721 -3.22 -13.64 27.09
N GLY A 722 -2.87 -12.34 27.12
CA GLY A 722 -2.54 -11.60 28.36
C GLY A 722 -3.78 -11.05 29.07
N GLY A 723 -4.97 -11.33 28.55
CA GLY A 723 -6.24 -10.82 29.04
C GLY A 723 -6.50 -9.37 28.63
N GLU A 724 -7.61 -8.84 29.11
CA GLU A 724 -8.06 -7.46 28.92
C GLU A 724 -8.26 -6.79 30.28
N LYS A 725 -8.60 -5.50 30.30
CA LYS A 725 -8.80 -4.76 31.54
C LYS A 725 -9.90 -5.44 32.37
N ASP A 726 -9.59 -5.69 33.65
CA ASP A 726 -10.45 -6.37 34.63
C ASP A 726 -10.82 -7.84 34.36
N ALA A 727 -10.41 -8.40 33.22
CA ALA A 727 -10.71 -9.77 32.82
C ALA A 727 -9.43 -10.54 32.41
N ALA A 728 -9.04 -11.50 33.24
CA ALA A 728 -7.92 -12.39 32.93
C ALA A 728 -8.35 -13.43 31.88
N ILE A 729 -7.38 -13.96 31.13
CA ILE A 729 -7.60 -15.08 30.21
C ILE A 729 -6.64 -16.20 30.58
N PRO A 730 -7.13 -17.39 30.95
CA PRO A 730 -6.26 -18.50 31.28
C PRO A 730 -5.57 -19.00 30.01
N TYR A 731 -4.24 -19.16 30.06
CA TYR A 731 -3.47 -19.69 28.94
C TYR A 731 -2.63 -20.90 29.34
N PRO A 732 -3.25 -22.09 29.50
CA PRO A 732 -2.56 -23.28 29.99
C PRO A 732 -1.37 -23.68 29.14
N ASN A 733 -0.34 -24.19 29.82
CA ASN A 733 1.01 -24.47 29.35
C ASN A 733 1.84 -23.22 29.03
N ARG A 734 1.37 -22.01 29.37
CA ARG A 734 1.96 -20.73 28.92
C ARG A 734 1.84 -19.64 29.99
N SER A 735 1.94 -20.01 31.26
CA SER A 735 1.78 -19.09 32.39
C SER A 735 2.82 -17.96 32.37
N ASP A 736 4.09 -18.27 32.10
CA ASP A 736 5.19 -17.31 31.88
C ASP A 736 4.86 -16.27 30.81
N TYR A 737 4.41 -16.74 29.64
CA TYR A 737 4.03 -15.89 28.53
C TYR A 737 2.81 -15.04 28.87
N ALA A 738 1.75 -15.65 29.41
CA ALA A 738 0.52 -14.94 29.79
C ALA A 738 0.79 -13.82 30.79
N VAL A 739 1.60 -14.09 31.81
CA VAL A 739 2.02 -13.12 32.82
C VAL A 739 2.83 -12.01 32.18
N SER A 740 3.82 -12.33 31.34
CA SER A 740 4.60 -11.29 30.66
C SER A 740 3.73 -10.37 29.78
N LYS A 741 2.75 -10.93 29.07
CA LYS A 741 1.82 -10.16 28.21
C LYS A 741 0.80 -9.36 29.02
N ALA A 742 0.28 -9.92 30.11
CA ALA A 742 -0.55 -9.19 31.05
C ALA A 742 0.22 -8.01 31.67
N GLY A 743 1.49 -8.20 32.04
CA GLY A 743 2.37 -7.15 32.54
C GLY A 743 2.58 -6.03 31.53
N GLN A 744 2.79 -6.35 30.24
CA GLN A 744 2.90 -5.35 29.17
C GLN A 744 1.64 -4.46 29.06
N ARG A 745 0.46 -5.05 29.20
CA ARG A 745 -0.82 -4.32 29.23
C ARG A 745 -0.97 -3.52 30.51
N ALA A 746 -0.73 -4.14 31.66
CA ALA A 746 -0.83 -3.49 32.97
C ALA A 746 0.12 -2.28 33.07
N MET A 747 1.29 -2.34 32.43
CA MET A 747 2.17 -1.17 32.32
C MET A 747 1.51 -0.02 31.55
N ALA A 748 0.83 -0.29 30.43
CA ALA A 748 0.11 0.77 29.71
C ALA A 748 -0.95 1.42 30.62
N GLU A 749 -1.76 0.60 31.31
CA GLU A 749 -2.81 1.05 32.22
C GLU A 749 -2.28 1.95 33.35
N VAL A 750 -1.17 1.56 34.01
CA VAL A 750 -0.69 2.27 35.20
C VAL A 750 0.31 3.39 34.90
N PHE A 751 1.17 3.25 33.88
CA PHE A 751 2.20 4.24 33.57
C PHE A 751 1.67 5.44 32.80
N ALA A 752 0.51 5.35 32.14
CA ALA A 752 -0.05 6.45 31.35
C ALA A 752 -0.23 7.74 32.14
N ARG A 753 -0.65 7.63 33.40
CA ARG A 753 -0.78 8.78 34.31
C ARG A 753 0.55 9.51 34.55
N PHE A 754 1.66 8.77 34.61
CA PHE A 754 2.97 9.31 34.96
C PHE A 754 3.77 9.76 33.73
N LEU A 755 3.58 9.08 32.60
CA LEU A 755 4.19 9.42 31.32
C LEU A 755 3.55 10.63 30.65
N GLY A 756 2.26 10.87 30.88
CA GLY A 756 1.60 12.12 30.49
C GLY A 756 2.18 13.38 31.18
N PRO A 757 1.89 14.58 30.67
CA PRO A 757 1.10 14.87 29.47
C PRO A 757 1.87 14.66 28.15
N GLU A 758 3.19 14.47 28.18
CA GLU A 758 4.01 14.46 26.96
C GLU A 758 3.99 13.12 26.22
N VAL A 759 3.93 12.00 26.96
CA VAL A 759 4.15 10.66 26.39
C VAL A 759 2.88 9.82 26.47
N GLN A 760 2.38 9.41 25.30
CA GLN A 760 1.34 8.39 25.20
C GLN A 760 1.94 7.02 25.50
N ILE A 761 1.23 6.18 26.24
CA ILE A 761 1.57 4.76 26.35
C ILE A 761 0.32 3.92 26.16
N ASN A 762 0.37 2.98 25.22
CA ASN A 762 -0.73 2.06 24.94
C ASN A 762 -0.19 0.66 24.67
N ALA A 763 -1.09 -0.32 24.62
CA ALA A 763 -0.77 -1.67 24.19
C ALA A 763 -1.62 -2.09 22.98
N ILE A 764 -1.15 -3.08 22.23
CA ILE A 764 -1.98 -3.86 21.30
C ILE A 764 -2.05 -5.30 21.77
N ALA A 765 -3.21 -5.93 21.67
CA ALA A 765 -3.45 -7.31 22.10
C ALA A 765 -3.99 -8.17 20.94
N PRO A 766 -3.16 -8.47 19.91
CA PRO A 766 -3.57 -9.37 18.84
C PRO A 766 -3.77 -10.80 19.36
N GLY A 767 -4.67 -11.52 18.70
CA GLY A 767 -4.88 -12.96 18.87
C GLY A 767 -3.87 -13.77 18.04
N PRO A 768 -4.26 -14.94 17.52
CA PRO A 768 -3.51 -15.64 16.48
C PRO A 768 -3.45 -14.79 15.20
N VAL A 769 -2.24 -14.61 14.67
CA VAL A 769 -1.97 -13.78 13.48
C VAL A 769 -1.47 -14.65 12.34
N GLU A 770 -2.11 -14.53 11.18
CA GLU A 770 -1.72 -15.24 9.97
C GLU A 770 -0.39 -14.73 9.43
N GLY A 771 0.57 -15.65 9.30
CA GLY A 771 1.92 -15.37 8.83
C GLY A 771 2.79 -16.62 8.87
N ASP A 772 4.06 -16.47 8.51
CA ASP A 772 5.00 -17.58 8.38
C ASP A 772 5.25 -18.30 9.71
N ARG A 773 5.21 -17.57 10.83
CA ARG A 773 5.34 -18.16 12.16
C ARG A 773 4.15 -19.06 12.51
N LEU A 774 2.92 -18.69 12.14
CA LEU A 774 1.72 -19.48 12.41
C LEU A 774 1.67 -20.73 11.53
N ARG A 775 1.96 -20.58 10.22
CA ARG A 775 1.96 -21.68 9.24
C ARG A 775 3.10 -22.68 9.46
N GLY A 776 4.28 -22.18 9.86
CA GLY A 776 5.52 -22.94 9.85
C GLY A 776 6.21 -22.83 8.49
N THR A 777 7.55 -22.88 8.48
CA THR A 777 8.37 -22.78 7.27
C THR A 777 9.42 -23.89 7.24
N GLY A 778 9.61 -24.49 6.05
CA GLY A 778 10.49 -25.65 5.88
C GLY A 778 10.08 -26.82 6.78
N GLU A 779 11.02 -27.36 7.54
CA GLU A 779 10.80 -28.46 8.48
C GLU A 779 10.22 -28.03 9.84
N ARG A 780 10.09 -26.72 10.10
CA ARG A 780 9.58 -26.22 11.40
C ARG A 780 8.05 -26.31 11.44
N PRO A 781 7.47 -27.02 12.42
CA PRO A 781 6.02 -27.12 12.53
C PRO A 781 5.40 -25.77 12.86
N GLY A 782 4.24 -25.48 12.25
CA GLY A 782 3.43 -24.31 12.60
C GLY A 782 2.96 -24.33 14.06
N LEU A 783 2.58 -23.17 14.59
CA LEU A 783 2.24 -22.99 16.01
C LEU A 783 1.11 -23.93 16.47
N PHE A 784 0.10 -24.19 15.63
CA PHE A 784 -0.98 -25.12 15.98
C PHE A 784 -0.49 -26.56 16.09
N ALA A 785 0.40 -27.00 15.20
CA ALA A 785 1.00 -28.34 15.26
C ALA A 785 1.93 -28.48 16.49
N ARG A 786 2.71 -27.44 16.79
CA ARG A 786 3.56 -27.39 17.99
C ARG A 786 2.72 -27.46 19.26
N ARG A 787 1.65 -26.67 19.36
CA ARG A 787 0.71 -26.71 20.49
C ARG A 787 -0.03 -28.03 20.61
N ALA A 788 -0.42 -28.63 19.49
CA ALA A 788 -1.07 -29.94 19.45
C ALA A 788 -0.19 -31.05 19.99
N ARG A 789 1.10 -31.06 19.62
CA ARG A 789 2.09 -31.98 20.19
C ARG A 789 2.22 -31.81 21.71
N LEU A 790 2.35 -30.57 22.19
CA LEU A 790 2.41 -30.28 23.63
C LEU A 790 1.14 -30.75 24.37
N ILE A 791 -0.05 -30.59 23.78
CA ILE A 791 -1.31 -31.08 24.36
C ILE A 791 -1.27 -32.60 24.53
N LEU A 792 -0.79 -33.34 23.52
CA LEU A 792 -0.69 -34.81 23.58
C LEU A 792 0.33 -35.27 24.64
N GLU A 793 1.50 -34.63 24.67
CA GLU A 793 2.55 -34.91 25.66
C GLU A 793 2.06 -34.64 27.10
N ASN A 794 1.43 -33.48 27.33
CA ASN A 794 0.89 -33.14 28.64
C ASN A 794 -0.32 -34.00 29.03
N LYS A 795 -1.17 -34.40 28.08
CA LYS A 795 -2.25 -35.36 28.36
C LYS A 795 -1.68 -36.70 28.83
N ARG A 796 -0.69 -37.25 28.13
CA ARG A 796 -0.03 -38.50 28.53
C ARG A 796 0.63 -38.37 29.91
N LEU A 797 1.35 -37.27 30.15
CA LEU A 797 1.99 -37.01 31.44
C LEU A 797 0.97 -36.89 32.58
N ASN A 798 -0.12 -36.15 32.36
CA ASN A 798 -1.21 -36.00 33.34
C ASN A 798 -1.89 -37.33 33.64
N ASP A 799 -2.17 -38.14 32.61
CA ASP A 799 -2.81 -39.45 32.76
C ASP A 799 -1.94 -40.41 33.61
N LEU A 800 -0.64 -40.48 33.33
CA LEU A 800 0.30 -41.32 34.09
C LEU A 800 0.45 -40.84 35.53
N HIS A 801 0.66 -39.54 35.71
CA HIS A 801 0.75 -38.95 37.04
C HIS A 801 -0.55 -39.20 37.83
N ALA A 802 -1.71 -39.01 37.21
CA ALA A 802 -3.00 -39.26 37.88
C ALA A 802 -3.19 -40.72 38.27
N ALA A 803 -2.85 -41.67 37.41
CA ALA A 803 -2.94 -43.08 37.74
C ALA A 803 -2.02 -43.48 38.91
N LEU A 804 -0.80 -42.91 38.98
CA LEU A 804 0.12 -43.11 40.10
C LEU A 804 -0.41 -42.51 41.40
N ILE A 805 -0.90 -41.27 41.37
CA ILE A 805 -1.47 -40.61 42.57
C ILE A 805 -2.73 -41.36 43.04
N THR A 806 -3.62 -41.78 42.13
CA THR A 806 -4.80 -42.58 42.49
C THR A 806 -4.41 -43.93 43.08
N ALA A 807 -3.42 -44.62 42.51
CA ALA A 807 -2.91 -45.87 43.06
C ALA A 807 -2.30 -45.68 44.45
N ALA A 808 -1.51 -44.61 44.65
CA ALA A 808 -0.94 -44.28 45.96
C ALA A 808 -2.04 -44.00 47.02
N ARG A 809 -3.15 -43.36 46.64
CA ARG A 809 -4.29 -43.08 47.52
C ARG A 809 -5.12 -44.32 47.87
N THR A 810 -5.23 -45.29 46.95
CA THR A 810 -6.17 -46.42 47.08
C THR A 810 -5.50 -47.71 47.58
N ASP A 811 -4.29 -48.01 47.12
CA ASP A 811 -3.59 -49.26 47.44
C ASP A 811 -2.52 -49.12 48.54
N ALA A 812 -2.34 -47.90 49.07
CA ALA A 812 -1.37 -47.55 50.12
C ALA A 812 0.08 -48.02 49.85
N ARG A 813 0.46 -48.18 48.58
CA ARG A 813 1.82 -48.58 48.18
C ARG A 813 2.78 -47.39 48.13
N PRO A 814 4.07 -47.58 48.47
CA PRO A 814 5.09 -46.56 48.27
C PRO A 814 5.17 -46.10 46.81
N MET A 815 5.32 -44.79 46.58
CA MET A 815 5.40 -44.23 45.23
C MET A 815 6.52 -44.86 44.39
N ARG A 816 7.64 -45.23 45.02
CA ARG A 816 8.76 -45.91 44.37
C ARG A 816 8.32 -47.23 43.71
N GLU A 817 7.61 -48.09 44.43
CA GLU A 817 7.14 -49.38 43.90
C GLU A 817 6.16 -49.17 42.74
N LEU A 818 5.31 -48.15 42.81
CA LEU A 818 4.38 -47.80 41.73
C LEU A 818 5.11 -47.33 40.47
N VAL A 819 6.19 -46.56 40.62
CA VAL A 819 7.02 -46.11 39.50
C VAL A 819 7.82 -47.26 38.90
N GLU A 820 8.31 -48.21 39.72
CA GLU A 820 9.04 -49.38 39.25
C GLU A 820 8.19 -50.27 38.31
N LEU A 821 6.86 -50.28 38.46
CA LEU A 821 5.94 -50.95 37.53
C LEU A 821 5.93 -50.35 36.11
N LEU A 822 6.41 -49.11 35.93
CA LEU A 822 6.47 -48.45 34.62
C LEU A 822 7.78 -48.73 33.87
N LEU A 823 8.81 -49.27 34.53
CA LEU A 823 10.14 -49.48 33.96
C LEU A 823 10.20 -50.40 32.73
N PRO A 824 9.35 -51.45 32.60
CA PRO A 824 9.28 -52.24 31.37
C PRO A 824 8.87 -51.41 30.15
N ASN A 825 8.24 -50.24 30.36
CA ASN A 825 7.76 -49.33 29.33
C ASN A 825 6.86 -49.98 28.26
N ASP A 826 6.06 -50.97 28.65
CA ASP A 826 5.19 -51.74 27.76
C ASP A 826 3.73 -51.67 28.27
N VAL A 827 2.86 -51.13 27.42
CA VAL A 827 1.44 -50.93 27.70
C VAL A 827 0.71 -52.27 27.87
N ALA A 828 0.98 -53.26 27.01
CA ALA A 828 0.32 -54.56 27.08
C ALA A 828 0.78 -55.35 28.30
N ALA A 829 2.07 -55.29 28.63
CA ALA A 829 2.61 -55.90 29.84
C ALA A 829 1.99 -55.28 31.11
N LEU A 830 1.84 -53.95 31.16
CA LEU A 830 1.24 -53.28 32.31
C LEU A 830 -0.26 -53.62 32.47
N GLU A 831 -1.01 -53.71 31.38
CA GLU A 831 -2.44 -54.09 31.37
C GLU A 831 -2.67 -55.47 32.02
N HIS A 832 -1.84 -56.46 31.66
CA HIS A 832 -2.01 -57.85 32.12
C HIS A 832 -1.25 -58.16 33.41
N ASN A 833 -0.49 -57.21 33.97
CA ASN A 833 0.28 -57.44 35.19
C ASN A 833 -0.66 -57.50 36.42
N PRO A 834 -0.85 -58.66 37.07
CA PRO A 834 -1.73 -58.79 38.23
C PRO A 834 -1.23 -58.01 39.45
N ALA A 835 0.06 -57.67 39.51
CA ALA A 835 0.62 -56.85 40.57
C ALA A 835 0.35 -55.34 40.37
N ALA A 836 -0.11 -54.92 39.19
CA ALA A 836 -0.40 -53.52 38.90
C ALA A 836 -1.77 -53.08 39.47
N PRO A 837 -1.83 -51.97 40.22
CA PRO A 837 -3.06 -51.28 40.63
C PRO A 837 -4.11 -51.15 39.53
N ALA A 838 -5.39 -51.16 39.92
CA ALA A 838 -6.51 -51.01 38.98
C ALA A 838 -6.39 -49.73 38.13
N ALA A 839 -5.99 -48.61 38.75
CA ALA A 839 -5.81 -47.33 38.05
C ALA A 839 -4.75 -47.40 36.92
N LEU A 840 -3.64 -48.12 37.13
CA LEU A 840 -2.59 -48.30 36.13
C LEU A 840 -3.00 -49.27 35.02
N ARG A 841 -3.71 -50.36 35.37
CA ARG A 841 -4.24 -51.32 34.38
C ARG A 841 -5.30 -50.71 33.48
N GLU A 842 -6.23 -49.94 34.03
CA GLU A 842 -7.26 -49.24 33.25
C GLU A 842 -6.67 -48.15 32.36
N LEU A 843 -5.64 -47.44 32.83
CA LEU A 843 -4.89 -46.53 31.97
C LEU A 843 -4.25 -47.27 30.78
N ALA A 844 -3.53 -48.37 31.05
CA ALA A 844 -2.89 -49.17 30.02
C ALA A 844 -3.89 -49.70 28.97
N LYS A 845 -5.02 -50.25 29.44
CA LYS A 845 -6.14 -50.69 28.59
C LYS A 845 -6.65 -49.57 27.68
N ARG A 846 -6.89 -48.39 28.24
CA ARG A 846 -7.34 -47.21 27.48
C ARG A 846 -6.32 -46.77 26.42
N LEU A 847 -5.03 -46.70 26.79
CA LEU A 847 -3.96 -46.31 25.88
C LEU A 847 -3.85 -47.28 24.69
N ARG A 848 -4.10 -48.57 24.91
CA ARG A 848 -4.11 -49.59 23.87
C ARG A 848 -5.36 -49.55 23.00
N SER A 849 -6.55 -49.33 23.58
CA SER A 849 -7.82 -49.33 22.83
C SER A 849 -8.08 -48.05 22.03
N GLU A 850 -7.64 -46.90 22.54
CA GLU A 850 -7.85 -45.59 21.92
C GLU A 850 -6.61 -45.06 21.18
N GLY A 851 -5.47 -45.75 21.32
CA GLY A 851 -4.19 -45.39 20.72
C GLY A 851 -4.18 -45.56 19.20
N ASP A 852 -3.34 -44.78 18.53
CA ASP A 852 -3.06 -44.98 17.11
C ASP A 852 -2.10 -46.16 16.96
N PRO A 853 -2.46 -47.25 16.26
CA PRO A 853 -1.61 -48.44 16.13
C PRO A 853 -0.26 -48.15 15.46
N ALA A 854 -0.17 -47.07 14.66
CA ALA A 854 1.07 -46.66 14.02
C ALA A 854 1.97 -45.80 14.92
N ALA A 855 1.49 -45.38 16.10
CA ALA A 855 2.25 -44.61 17.08
C ALA A 855 2.78 -45.52 18.17
N SER A 856 4.07 -45.38 18.53
CA SER A 856 4.61 -46.17 19.64
C SER A 856 4.02 -45.77 20.99
N SER A 857 3.31 -44.63 21.11
CA SER A 857 2.52 -44.30 22.30
C SER A 857 1.38 -45.29 22.59
N SER A 858 0.95 -46.13 21.63
CA SER A 858 -0.05 -47.20 21.88
C SER A 858 0.56 -48.44 22.53
N SER A 859 1.86 -48.66 22.36
CA SER A 859 2.60 -49.81 22.88
C SER A 859 3.55 -49.46 24.03
N ALA A 860 4.00 -48.21 24.12
CA ALA A 860 4.90 -47.70 25.15
C ALA A 860 4.27 -46.60 26.00
N LEU A 861 4.59 -46.59 27.29
CA LEU A 861 4.02 -45.66 28.27
C LEU A 861 4.68 -44.28 28.18
N LEU A 862 6.00 -44.27 28.07
CA LEU A 862 6.88 -43.12 28.26
C LEU A 862 7.89 -43.00 27.12
N ASN A 863 8.18 -41.76 26.74
CA ASN A 863 9.46 -41.41 26.10
C ASN A 863 10.37 -40.71 27.13
N ARG A 864 11.63 -40.44 26.78
CA ARG A 864 12.60 -39.82 27.70
C ARG A 864 12.11 -38.48 28.29
N SER A 865 11.46 -37.64 27.48
CA SER A 865 10.97 -36.33 27.93
C SER A 865 9.85 -36.46 28.94
N ILE A 866 8.86 -37.31 28.68
CA ILE A 866 7.72 -37.54 29.58
C ILE A 866 8.20 -38.19 30.88
N ALA A 867 9.14 -39.14 30.82
CA ALA A 867 9.71 -39.79 31.99
C ALA A 867 10.43 -38.79 32.92
N ALA A 868 11.26 -37.91 32.36
CA ALA A 868 11.95 -36.86 33.12
C ALA A 868 10.98 -35.90 33.82
N LYS A 869 9.94 -35.45 33.10
CA LYS A 869 8.89 -34.58 33.68
C LYS A 869 8.07 -35.29 34.75
N LEU A 870 7.73 -36.56 34.54
CA LEU A 870 6.99 -37.35 35.53
C LEU A 870 7.78 -37.48 36.83
N LEU A 871 9.08 -37.80 36.74
CA LEU A 871 9.97 -37.85 37.89
C LEU A 871 10.03 -36.48 38.60
N ALA A 872 10.23 -35.40 37.84
CA ALA A 872 10.27 -34.05 38.38
C ALA A 872 8.97 -33.66 39.11
N ARG A 873 7.79 -34.02 38.58
CA ARG A 873 6.51 -33.79 39.26
C ARG A 873 6.39 -34.55 40.57
N LEU A 874 6.78 -35.83 40.59
CA LEU A 874 6.71 -36.63 41.80
C LEU A 874 7.68 -36.11 42.88
N VAL A 875 8.92 -35.79 42.49
CA VAL A 875 9.89 -35.17 43.41
C VAL A 875 9.40 -33.81 43.90
N ASN A 876 8.90 -32.95 43.00
CA ASN A 876 8.36 -31.65 43.38
C ASN A 876 7.14 -31.75 44.30
N GLY A 877 6.33 -32.81 44.17
CA GLY A 877 5.20 -33.13 45.04
C GLY A 877 5.57 -33.77 46.37
N GLY A 878 6.87 -33.85 46.71
CA GLY A 878 7.39 -34.33 47.99
C GLY A 878 7.64 -35.84 48.07
N TYR A 879 7.67 -36.55 46.93
CA TYR A 879 7.99 -37.98 46.92
C TYR A 879 9.50 -38.23 46.75
N GLN A 880 10.08 -39.08 47.59
CA GLN A 880 11.50 -39.43 47.53
C GLN A 880 11.75 -40.52 46.49
N LEU A 881 12.39 -40.17 45.38
CA LEU A 881 12.70 -41.08 44.27
C LEU A 881 14.17 -40.90 43.82
N PRO A 882 14.87 -41.97 43.39
CA PRO A 882 16.21 -41.86 42.81
C PRO A 882 16.19 -41.04 41.51
N ALA A 883 17.18 -40.16 41.34
CA ALA A 883 17.29 -39.31 40.14
C ALA A 883 17.51 -40.11 38.85
N ASP A 884 18.07 -41.32 38.96
CA ASP A 884 18.41 -42.23 37.88
C ASP A 884 17.38 -43.35 37.65
N ILE A 885 16.21 -43.31 38.29
CA ILE A 885 15.20 -44.38 38.22
C ILE A 885 14.79 -44.73 36.78
N PHE A 886 14.79 -43.75 35.87
CA PHE A 886 14.48 -43.95 34.44
C PHE A 886 15.71 -44.01 33.52
N ALA A 887 16.93 -44.11 34.06
CA ALA A 887 18.17 -44.08 33.25
C ALA A 887 18.24 -45.21 32.21
N HIS A 888 17.66 -46.38 32.52
CA HIS A 888 17.65 -47.57 31.66
C HIS A 888 16.29 -47.83 30.99
N LEU A 889 15.42 -46.81 30.88
CA LEU A 889 14.11 -46.95 30.25
C LEU A 889 14.25 -47.38 28.78
N PRO A 890 13.59 -48.47 28.34
CA PRO A 890 13.60 -48.89 26.94
C PRO A 890 13.10 -47.77 26.02
N ALA A 891 13.87 -47.45 24.99
CA ALA A 891 13.52 -46.38 24.04
C ALA A 891 12.38 -46.86 23.11
N PRO A 892 11.23 -46.15 23.07
CA PRO A 892 10.17 -46.50 22.15
C PRO A 892 10.58 -46.16 20.70
N PRO A 893 10.09 -46.90 19.68
CA PRO A 893 10.31 -46.54 18.28
C PRO A 893 9.74 -45.16 17.94
N ASP A 894 10.41 -44.40 17.08
CA ASP A 894 9.86 -43.14 16.57
C ASP A 894 8.88 -43.38 15.39
N PRO A 895 7.80 -42.58 15.28
CA PRO A 895 7.43 -41.47 16.15
C PRO A 895 6.56 -41.91 17.36
N PHE A 896 6.79 -41.28 18.52
CA PHE A 896 5.96 -41.53 19.72
C PHE A 896 4.48 -41.15 19.52
N PHE A 897 4.22 -40.00 18.92
CA PHE A 897 2.90 -39.61 18.41
C PHE A 897 2.99 -39.44 16.89
N THR A 898 2.06 -40.01 16.14
CA THR A 898 2.05 -39.91 14.68
C THR A 898 1.74 -38.48 14.24
N ARG A 899 2.17 -38.13 13.02
CA ARG A 899 1.80 -36.84 12.41
C ARG A 899 0.29 -36.68 12.30
N ALA A 900 -0.44 -37.76 12.00
CA ALA A 900 -1.89 -37.77 11.92
C ALA A 900 -2.56 -37.43 13.27
N GLN A 901 -2.03 -37.90 14.40
CA GLN A 901 -2.51 -37.51 15.73
C GLN A 901 -2.31 -36.02 15.99
N ILE A 902 -1.10 -35.51 15.70
CA ILE A 902 -0.77 -34.10 15.87
C ILE A 902 -1.66 -33.21 15.00
N ASP A 903 -1.89 -33.57 13.73
CA ASP A 903 -2.72 -32.79 12.83
C ASP A 903 -4.21 -32.81 13.23
N ARG A 904 -4.71 -33.92 13.81
CA ARG A 904 -6.07 -33.99 14.36
C ARG A 904 -6.25 -33.01 15.53
N GLU A 905 -5.31 -32.97 16.46
CA GLU A 905 -5.35 -32.03 17.59
C GLU A 905 -5.12 -30.59 17.13
N ALA A 906 -4.25 -30.35 16.15
CA ALA A 906 -4.00 -29.02 15.59
C ALA A 906 -5.27 -28.44 14.94
N ARG A 907 -6.05 -29.27 14.23
CA ARG A 907 -7.35 -28.86 13.67
C ARG A 907 -8.33 -28.43 14.75
N LYS A 908 -8.44 -29.17 15.87
CA LYS A 908 -9.31 -28.77 16.99
C LYS A 908 -8.92 -27.42 17.57
N VAL A 909 -7.62 -27.16 17.75
CA VAL A 909 -7.13 -25.86 18.23
C VAL A 909 -7.47 -24.75 17.23
N ARG A 910 -7.22 -24.98 15.94
CA ARG A 910 -7.52 -24.02 14.87
C ARG A 910 -9.01 -23.71 14.81
N ASP A 911 -9.85 -24.74 14.71
CA ASP A 911 -11.30 -24.59 14.54
C ASP A 911 -11.93 -23.96 15.79
N GLY A 912 -11.41 -24.27 16.99
CA GLY A 912 -11.79 -23.58 18.23
C GLY A 912 -11.49 -22.09 18.18
N VAL A 913 -10.29 -21.70 17.73
CA VAL A 913 -9.94 -20.27 17.55
C VAL A 913 -10.84 -19.62 16.51
N MET A 914 -11.05 -20.25 15.36
CA MET A 914 -11.88 -19.70 14.28
C MET A 914 -13.32 -19.45 14.75
N GLY A 915 -13.89 -20.37 15.54
CA GLY A 915 -15.22 -20.20 16.11
C GLY A 915 -15.35 -19.03 17.11
N MET A 916 -14.24 -18.50 17.63
CA MET A 916 -14.20 -17.37 18.56
C MET A 916 -13.96 -16.01 17.88
N LEU A 917 -13.73 -15.97 16.57
CA LEU A 917 -13.45 -14.74 15.82
C LEU A 917 -14.71 -14.16 15.21
N TYR A 918 -15.12 -12.96 15.61
CA TYR A 918 -16.27 -12.28 15.01
C TYR A 918 -16.12 -12.02 13.52
N LEU A 919 -14.91 -11.70 13.06
CA LEU A 919 -14.64 -11.48 11.63
C LEU A 919 -14.46 -12.79 10.86
N GLN A 920 -14.60 -13.95 11.52
CA GLN A 920 -14.49 -15.29 10.92
C GLN A 920 -13.19 -15.53 10.12
N ARG A 921 -12.15 -14.74 10.43
CA ARG A 921 -10.83 -14.79 9.81
C ARG A 921 -9.78 -14.30 10.79
N MET A 922 -8.62 -14.98 10.82
CA MET A 922 -7.47 -14.51 11.57
C MET A 922 -6.86 -13.28 10.87
N PRO A 923 -6.57 -12.19 11.60
CA PRO A 923 -5.89 -11.05 11.01
C PRO A 923 -4.49 -11.47 10.54
N THR A 924 -4.01 -10.89 9.45
CA THR A 924 -2.66 -11.11 8.94
C THR A 924 -1.65 -10.22 9.68
N GLU A 925 -0.35 -10.54 9.57
CA GLU A 925 0.72 -9.67 10.09
C GLU A 925 0.61 -8.23 9.54
N PHE A 926 0.15 -8.10 8.28
CA PHE A 926 -0.14 -6.82 7.65
C PHE A 926 -1.33 -6.10 8.31
N ASP A 927 -2.45 -6.78 8.55
CA ASP A 927 -3.64 -6.16 9.15
C ASP A 927 -3.34 -5.59 10.54
N VAL A 928 -2.61 -6.36 11.37
CA VAL A 928 -2.20 -5.92 12.70
C VAL A 928 -1.25 -4.74 12.63
N ALA A 929 -0.26 -4.79 11.72
CA ALA A 929 0.68 -3.70 11.53
C ALA A 929 -0.01 -2.42 11.03
N MET A 930 -0.93 -2.54 10.08
CA MET A 930 -1.70 -1.42 9.54
C MET A 930 -2.54 -0.73 10.61
N ALA A 931 -3.30 -1.52 11.38
CA ALA A 931 -4.06 -1.00 12.52
C ALA A 931 -3.14 -0.27 13.51
N THR A 932 -1.96 -0.85 13.78
CA THR A 932 -0.95 -0.26 14.67
C THR A 932 -0.45 1.09 14.19
N VAL A 933 -0.14 1.23 12.89
CA VAL A 933 0.27 2.50 12.29
C VAL A 933 -0.82 3.55 12.48
N TYR A 934 -2.10 3.21 12.25
CA TYR A 934 -3.20 4.14 12.52
C TYR A 934 -3.33 4.51 14.01
N TYR A 935 -3.17 3.55 14.93
CA TYR A 935 -3.21 3.83 16.37
C TYR A 935 -2.06 4.74 16.83
N LEU A 936 -0.88 4.63 16.21
CA LEU A 936 0.25 5.51 16.48
C LEU A 936 0.05 6.93 15.95
N ALA A 937 -0.89 7.15 15.03
CA ALA A 937 -1.16 8.47 14.47
C ALA A 937 -2.06 9.30 15.40
N ASP A 938 -2.89 8.63 16.21
CA ASP A 938 -3.75 9.27 17.20
C ASP A 938 -2.94 9.99 18.31
N ARG A 939 -3.49 11.10 18.80
CA ARG A 939 -2.88 11.94 19.84
C ARG A 939 -3.76 12.07 21.09
N ASN A 940 -4.86 11.33 21.17
CA ASN A 940 -5.87 11.47 22.22
C ASN A 940 -5.97 10.26 23.16
N VAL A 941 -5.44 9.10 22.75
CA VAL A 941 -5.54 7.84 23.48
C VAL A 941 -4.25 7.56 24.22
N SER A 942 -4.33 7.32 25.53
CA SER A 942 -3.23 6.89 26.39
C SER A 942 -3.80 6.05 27.54
N GLY A 943 -3.11 4.99 27.93
CA GLY A 943 -3.54 4.06 28.97
C GLY A 943 -4.46 2.93 28.49
N GLU A 944 -4.58 2.73 27.18
CA GLU A 944 -5.51 1.79 26.57
C GLU A 944 -4.83 0.58 25.92
N THR A 945 -5.63 -0.46 25.66
CA THR A 945 -5.22 -1.63 24.89
C THR A 945 -6.10 -1.79 23.65
N PHE A 946 -5.51 -1.70 22.47
CA PHE A 946 -6.21 -1.94 21.20
C PHE A 946 -6.27 -3.43 20.87
N HIS A 947 -7.34 -3.88 20.22
CA HIS A 947 -7.58 -5.31 19.93
C HIS A 947 -7.65 -5.62 18.42
N PRO A 948 -6.54 -5.53 17.66
CA PRO A 948 -6.50 -5.95 16.25
C PRO A 948 -6.46 -7.48 16.14
N SER A 949 -7.52 -8.15 16.59
CA SER A 949 -7.54 -9.61 16.84
C SER A 949 -8.44 -10.41 15.91
N GLY A 950 -9.11 -9.77 14.95
CA GLY A 950 -10.19 -10.40 14.17
C GLY A 950 -11.52 -10.47 14.95
N GLY A 951 -11.66 -9.65 16.00
CA GLY A 951 -12.79 -9.71 16.92
C GLY A 951 -12.79 -11.00 17.76
N LEU A 952 -11.61 -11.40 18.25
CA LEU A 952 -11.47 -12.57 19.10
C LEU A 952 -12.20 -12.34 20.43
N ARG A 953 -13.15 -13.22 20.76
CA ARG A 953 -13.87 -13.19 22.03
C ARG A 953 -13.79 -14.54 22.75
N TYR A 954 -13.23 -14.52 23.94
CA TYR A 954 -13.18 -15.67 24.84
C TYR A 954 -14.21 -15.51 25.96
N GLU A 955 -15.30 -16.27 25.92
CA GLU A 955 -16.43 -16.11 26.85
C GLU A 955 -16.14 -16.54 28.30
N ARG A 956 -15.05 -17.29 28.53
CA ARG A 956 -14.70 -17.84 29.86
C ARG A 956 -13.56 -17.05 30.51
N THR A 957 -13.74 -15.75 30.68
CA THR A 957 -12.79 -14.84 31.32
C THR A 957 -13.06 -14.70 32.83
N PRO A 958 -12.12 -15.08 33.73
CA PRO A 958 -12.21 -14.75 35.14
C PRO A 958 -12.13 -13.22 35.31
N THR A 959 -13.21 -12.64 35.83
CA THR A 959 -13.25 -11.22 36.19
C THR A 959 -12.78 -11.04 37.63
N GLY A 960 -11.98 -10.00 37.87
CA GLY A 960 -11.73 -9.55 39.24
C GLY A 960 -13.03 -9.01 39.85
N GLY A 961 -13.25 -9.22 41.14
CA GLY A 961 -14.43 -8.70 41.82
C GLY A 961 -14.18 -8.43 43.28
N GLU A 962 -15.03 -7.62 43.90
CA GLU A 962 -14.99 -7.39 45.33
C GLU A 962 -15.52 -8.59 46.10
N LEU A 963 -15.05 -8.75 47.35
CA LEU A 963 -15.53 -9.80 48.23
C LEU A 963 -17.05 -9.67 48.45
N PHE A 964 -17.77 -10.68 47.99
CA PHE A 964 -19.19 -10.87 48.20
C PHE A 964 -19.46 -12.28 48.74
N GLY A 965 -20.00 -12.35 49.95
CA GLY A 965 -20.33 -13.59 50.63
C GLY A 965 -19.23 -14.13 51.56
N LEU A 966 -19.63 -15.01 52.47
CA LEU A 966 -18.77 -15.67 53.44
C LEU A 966 -18.68 -17.18 53.15
N PRO A 967 -17.60 -17.86 53.55
CA PRO A 967 -17.54 -19.32 53.48
C PRO A 967 -18.65 -19.95 54.34
N ALA A 968 -19.25 -21.02 53.83
CA ALA A 968 -20.26 -21.78 54.57
C ALA A 968 -19.64 -22.41 55.83
N PRO A 969 -20.35 -22.46 56.98
CA PRO A 969 -19.83 -23.01 58.23
C PRO A 969 -19.27 -24.44 58.09
N GLU A 970 -19.89 -25.26 57.24
CA GLU A 970 -19.47 -26.65 56.98
C GLU A 970 -18.08 -26.71 56.34
N ARG A 971 -17.74 -25.76 55.46
CA ARG A 971 -16.39 -25.67 54.85
C ARG A 971 -15.33 -25.28 55.88
N LEU A 972 -15.69 -24.46 56.86
CA LEU A 972 -14.79 -24.01 57.91
C LEU A 972 -14.52 -25.12 58.94
N ALA A 973 -15.49 -26.01 59.17
CA ALA A 973 -15.31 -27.16 60.06
C ALA A 973 -14.19 -28.12 59.60
N GLU A 974 -13.97 -28.21 58.28
CA GLU A 974 -12.88 -29.00 57.67
C GLU A 974 -11.47 -28.44 57.97
N LEU A 975 -11.36 -27.24 58.54
CA LEU A 975 -10.08 -26.65 58.93
C LEU A 975 -9.55 -27.21 60.27
N VAL A 976 -10.41 -27.84 61.07
CA VAL A 976 -10.03 -28.38 62.38
C VAL A 976 -8.96 -29.47 62.22
N GLY A 977 -7.85 -29.35 62.95
CA GLY A 977 -6.75 -30.30 62.91
C GLY A 977 -5.84 -30.19 61.67
N THR A 978 -6.13 -29.29 60.73
CA THR A 978 -5.30 -29.09 59.54
C THR A 978 -3.97 -28.42 59.86
N THR A 979 -3.00 -28.54 58.94
CA THR A 979 -1.73 -27.80 58.99
C THR A 979 -1.77 -26.71 57.95
N VAL A 980 -1.65 -25.46 58.40
CA VAL A 980 -1.73 -24.27 57.55
C VAL A 980 -0.33 -23.77 57.27
N TYR A 981 -0.01 -23.39 56.03
CA TYR A 981 1.25 -22.74 55.70
C TYR A 981 1.02 -21.26 55.42
N LEU A 982 1.74 -20.39 56.13
CA LEU A 982 1.77 -18.96 55.85
C LEU A 982 3.17 -18.61 55.34
N ILE A 983 3.25 -18.19 54.08
CA ILE A 983 4.50 -17.86 53.40
C ILE A 983 4.49 -16.35 53.14
N GLY A 984 5.40 -15.62 53.76
CA GLY A 984 5.45 -14.16 53.67
C GLY A 984 6.20 -13.51 54.82
N GLU A 985 6.52 -12.23 54.70
CA GLU A 985 7.26 -11.48 55.73
C GLU A 985 6.74 -10.05 55.91
N HIS A 986 6.74 -9.24 54.85
CA HIS A 986 6.36 -7.82 54.91
C HIS A 986 4.98 -7.54 55.55
N LEU A 987 3.97 -8.36 55.27
CA LEU A 987 2.60 -8.16 55.76
C LEU A 987 2.41 -8.70 57.20
N THR A 988 3.28 -8.27 58.13
CA THR A 988 3.35 -8.78 59.50
C THR A 988 2.01 -8.76 60.24
N GLU A 989 1.27 -7.65 60.16
CA GLU A 989 -0.06 -7.50 60.80
C GLU A 989 -1.06 -8.54 60.27
N HIS A 990 -1.14 -8.68 58.94
CA HIS A 990 -2.01 -9.64 58.28
C HIS A 990 -1.65 -11.08 58.65
N LEU A 991 -0.37 -11.42 58.62
CA LEU A 991 0.13 -12.76 58.94
C LEU A 991 -0.14 -13.12 60.40
N ASN A 992 0.05 -12.19 61.33
CA ASN A 992 -0.25 -12.37 62.75
C ASN A 992 -1.74 -12.64 62.98
N LEU A 993 -2.61 -11.78 62.45
CA LEU A 993 -4.06 -11.95 62.62
C LEU A 993 -4.57 -13.22 61.95
N LEU A 994 -4.04 -13.57 60.79
CA LEU A 994 -4.42 -14.79 60.08
C LEU A 994 -3.94 -16.06 60.81
N ALA A 995 -2.72 -16.05 61.37
CA ALA A 995 -2.22 -17.16 62.18
C ALA A 995 -3.10 -17.39 63.42
N ARG A 996 -3.47 -16.32 64.13
CA ARG A 996 -4.41 -16.39 65.26
C ARG A 996 -5.78 -16.87 64.84
N ALA A 997 -6.32 -16.39 63.71
CA ALA A 997 -7.60 -16.85 63.19
C ALA A 997 -7.60 -18.37 62.98
N TYR A 998 -6.57 -18.92 62.32
CA TYR A 998 -6.48 -20.37 62.12
C TYR A 998 -6.28 -21.15 63.43
N LEU A 999 -5.39 -20.71 64.32
CA LEU A 999 -5.04 -21.45 65.55
C LEU A 999 -6.11 -21.36 66.65
N GLU A 1000 -6.73 -20.19 66.82
CA GLU A 1000 -7.62 -19.87 67.94
C GLU A 1000 -9.10 -20.00 67.55
N ARG A 1001 -9.50 -19.51 66.37
CA ARG A 1001 -10.91 -19.48 65.95
C ARG A 1001 -11.35 -20.71 65.17
N TYR A 1002 -10.48 -21.27 64.32
CA TYR A 1002 -10.84 -22.38 63.41
C TYR A 1002 -10.15 -23.71 63.73
N GLY A 1003 -9.39 -23.80 64.83
CA GLY A 1003 -8.91 -25.06 65.37
C GLY A 1003 -7.85 -25.77 64.52
N ALA A 1004 -7.06 -25.05 63.71
CA ALA A 1004 -5.93 -25.64 63.00
C ALA A 1004 -4.92 -26.25 63.99
N ARG A 1005 -4.33 -27.41 63.68
CA ARG A 1005 -3.36 -28.09 64.54
C ARG A 1005 -2.14 -27.20 64.79
N GLN A 1006 -1.57 -26.68 63.71
CA GLN A 1006 -0.40 -25.81 63.71
C GLN A 1006 -0.40 -24.92 62.46
N VAL A 1007 0.32 -23.81 62.54
CA VAL A 1007 0.61 -22.90 61.43
C VAL A 1007 2.11 -22.91 61.18
N VAL A 1008 2.54 -23.45 60.04
CA VAL A 1008 3.94 -23.40 59.60
C VAL A 1008 4.18 -22.08 58.89
N MET A 1009 5.07 -21.28 59.44
CA MET A 1009 5.40 -19.98 58.89
C MET A 1009 6.72 -20.05 58.13
N ILE A 1010 6.74 -19.55 56.90
CA ILE A 1010 7.95 -19.49 56.06
C ILE A 1010 8.23 -18.03 55.73
N VAL A 1011 9.37 -17.52 56.19
CA VAL A 1011 9.79 -16.11 56.09
C VAL A 1011 11.08 -15.97 55.28
N GLU A 1012 11.43 -14.76 54.87
CA GLU A 1012 12.65 -14.51 54.10
C GLU A 1012 13.87 -14.45 55.01
N THR A 1013 13.76 -13.77 56.15
CA THR A 1013 14.89 -13.39 57.02
C THR A 1013 14.71 -13.85 58.47
N GLU A 1014 15.84 -13.98 59.19
CA GLU A 1014 15.80 -14.27 60.63
C GLU A 1014 15.16 -13.14 61.43
N ALA A 1015 15.31 -11.88 61.00
CA ALA A 1015 14.65 -10.74 61.64
C ALA A 1015 13.12 -10.81 61.51
N GLY A 1016 12.61 -11.21 60.35
CA GLY A 1016 11.19 -11.51 60.16
C GLY A 1016 10.71 -12.66 61.06
N ALA A 1017 11.52 -13.71 61.19
CA ALA A 1017 11.24 -14.82 62.10
C ALA A 1017 11.15 -14.35 63.56
N GLU A 1018 12.12 -13.58 64.05
CA GLU A 1018 12.15 -13.05 65.42
C GLU A 1018 10.92 -12.17 65.72
N THR A 1019 10.56 -11.28 64.78
CA THR A 1019 9.38 -10.42 64.90
C THR A 1019 8.12 -11.27 65.12
N MET A 1020 7.96 -12.34 64.36
CA MET A 1020 6.79 -13.20 64.45
C MET A 1020 6.82 -14.14 65.66
N ARG A 1021 8.01 -14.59 66.09
CA ARG A 1021 8.17 -15.31 67.38
C ARG A 1021 7.72 -14.43 68.54
N HIS A 1022 8.02 -13.13 68.51
CA HIS A 1022 7.59 -12.19 69.54
C HIS A 1022 6.07 -11.96 69.52
N LEU A 1023 5.48 -11.69 68.35
CA LEU A 1023 4.03 -11.41 68.22
C LEU A 1023 3.13 -12.62 68.57
N LEU A 1024 3.64 -13.83 68.34
CA LEU A 1024 2.91 -15.09 68.53
C LEU A 1024 3.61 -16.02 69.55
N HIS A 1025 4.29 -15.45 70.56
CA HIS A 1025 5.11 -16.21 71.52
C HIS A 1025 4.33 -17.34 72.20
N ASP A 1026 3.07 -17.11 72.59
CA ASP A 1026 2.18 -18.11 73.19
C ASP A 1026 2.08 -19.39 72.35
N HIS A 1027 2.01 -19.24 71.02
CA HIS A 1027 1.86 -20.36 70.07
C HIS A 1027 3.19 -21.00 69.70
N VAL A 1028 4.30 -20.26 69.79
CA VAL A 1028 5.66 -20.81 69.65
C VAL A 1028 5.97 -21.72 70.83
N GLU A 1029 5.70 -21.27 72.07
CA GLU A 1029 5.89 -22.09 73.28
C GLU A 1029 4.99 -23.32 73.29
N ALA A 1030 3.76 -23.20 72.76
CA ALA A 1030 2.85 -24.33 72.58
C ALA A 1030 3.26 -25.30 71.46
N GLY A 1031 4.33 -25.01 70.70
CA GLY A 1031 4.79 -25.84 69.57
C GLY A 1031 3.84 -25.84 68.37
N ARG A 1032 2.91 -24.87 68.28
CA ARG A 1032 1.89 -24.77 67.23
C ARG A 1032 2.25 -23.78 66.12
N LEU A 1033 3.39 -23.10 66.24
CA LEU A 1033 3.90 -22.14 65.25
C LEU A 1033 5.37 -22.38 64.89
N PRO A 1034 5.71 -23.46 64.16
CA PRO A 1034 7.05 -23.61 63.61
C PRO A 1034 7.35 -22.55 62.56
N ILE A 1035 8.55 -21.97 62.59
CA ILE A 1035 9.01 -20.94 61.64
C ILE A 1035 10.26 -21.43 60.91
N ILE A 1036 10.26 -21.32 59.57
CA ILE A 1036 11.38 -21.65 58.68
C ILE A 1036 11.84 -20.37 57.97
N VAL A 1037 13.14 -20.11 57.99
CA VAL A 1037 13.77 -19.02 57.24
C VAL A 1037 14.22 -19.55 55.89
N ALA A 1038 13.64 -19.04 54.80
CA ALA A 1038 13.83 -19.55 53.45
C ALA A 1038 14.99 -18.87 52.70
N GLY A 1039 15.30 -17.61 53.00
CA GLY A 1039 16.17 -16.80 52.15
C GLY A 1039 15.69 -16.80 50.70
N ASP A 1040 16.58 -17.13 49.76
CA ASP A 1040 16.29 -17.26 48.33
C ASP A 1040 15.79 -18.67 47.91
N GLN A 1041 15.82 -19.64 48.81
CA GLN A 1041 15.51 -21.06 48.56
C GLN A 1041 14.09 -21.47 49.00
N ILE A 1042 13.07 -20.70 48.58
CA ILE A 1042 11.68 -20.93 48.99
C ILE A 1042 11.15 -22.35 48.68
N GLU A 1043 11.55 -22.96 47.56
CA GLU A 1043 11.10 -24.30 47.20
C GLU A 1043 11.67 -25.37 48.14
N ALA A 1044 12.94 -25.21 48.57
CA ALA A 1044 13.58 -26.10 49.52
C ALA A 1044 12.99 -25.93 50.93
N ALA A 1045 12.64 -24.69 51.32
CA ALA A 1045 11.94 -24.43 52.58
C ALA A 1045 10.56 -25.09 52.62
N ILE A 1046 9.82 -25.10 51.50
CA ILE A 1046 8.55 -25.83 51.37
C ILE A 1046 8.79 -27.35 51.49
N ASP A 1047 9.84 -27.89 50.85
CA ASP A 1047 10.18 -29.31 50.97
C ASP A 1047 10.55 -29.71 52.40
N GLN A 1048 11.34 -28.89 53.08
CA GLN A 1048 11.65 -29.06 54.49
C GLN A 1048 10.39 -29.02 55.35
N ALA A 1049 9.48 -28.07 55.08
CA ALA A 1049 8.21 -27.96 55.79
C ALA A 1049 7.35 -29.22 55.61
N ILE A 1050 7.21 -29.71 54.37
CA ILE A 1050 6.43 -30.92 54.07
C ILE A 1050 7.04 -32.15 54.73
N ALA A 1051 8.36 -32.30 54.68
CA ALA A 1051 9.08 -33.42 55.29
C ALA A 1051 8.98 -33.43 56.83
N THR A 1052 8.98 -32.25 57.46
CA THR A 1052 9.02 -32.12 58.93
C THR A 1052 7.64 -32.05 59.56
N TYR A 1053 6.74 -31.27 58.96
CA TYR A 1053 5.43 -30.91 59.55
C TYR A 1053 4.23 -31.54 58.82
N GLY A 1054 4.48 -32.23 57.70
CA GLY A 1054 3.47 -32.88 56.87
C GLY A 1054 2.90 -31.96 55.79
N ARG A 1055 2.11 -32.54 54.87
CA ARG A 1055 1.49 -31.81 53.76
C ARG A 1055 0.53 -30.72 54.27
N PRO A 1056 0.50 -29.53 53.64
CA PRO A 1056 -0.41 -28.47 54.02
C PRO A 1056 -1.85 -28.72 53.58
N GLY A 1057 -2.80 -28.20 54.35
CA GLY A 1057 -4.15 -27.88 53.89
C GLY A 1057 -4.16 -26.48 53.26
N PRO A 1058 -4.66 -25.44 53.95
CA PRO A 1058 -4.54 -24.06 53.48
C PRO A 1058 -3.10 -23.57 53.38
N VAL A 1059 -2.77 -22.94 52.24
CA VAL A 1059 -1.52 -22.21 52.02
C VAL A 1059 -1.85 -20.78 51.63
N VAL A 1060 -1.19 -19.82 52.27
CA VAL A 1060 -1.34 -18.39 51.96
C VAL A 1060 0.03 -17.84 51.64
N CYS A 1061 0.19 -17.35 50.42
CA CYS A 1061 1.42 -16.83 49.89
C CYS A 1061 1.30 -15.32 49.74
N THR A 1062 2.00 -14.58 50.58
CA THR A 1062 2.10 -13.12 50.55
C THR A 1062 3.53 -12.70 50.17
N PRO A 1063 3.74 -11.48 49.66
CA PRO A 1063 5.06 -11.04 49.27
C PRO A 1063 6.01 -10.94 50.47
N PHE A 1064 7.27 -11.29 50.27
CA PHE A 1064 8.30 -11.09 51.30
C PHE A 1064 8.65 -9.62 51.51
N ARG A 1065 8.67 -8.83 50.43
CA ARG A 1065 9.14 -7.44 50.45
C ARG A 1065 8.04 -6.43 50.10
N PRO A 1066 8.11 -5.19 50.62
CA PRO A 1066 7.21 -4.10 50.26
C PRO A 1066 7.32 -3.71 48.78
N LEU A 1067 6.38 -2.90 48.31
CA LEU A 1067 6.51 -2.20 47.04
C LEU A 1067 7.60 -1.11 47.14
N PRO A 1068 8.40 -0.91 46.06
CA PRO A 1068 9.39 0.14 46.04
C PRO A 1068 8.72 1.52 46.10
N THR A 1069 9.40 2.46 46.75
CA THR A 1069 8.94 3.85 46.96
C THR A 1069 9.52 4.82 45.94
N ALA A 1070 10.46 4.37 45.10
CA ALA A 1070 11.09 5.18 44.07
C ALA A 1070 10.04 5.69 43.07
N PRO A 1071 10.16 6.94 42.58
CA PRO A 1071 9.32 7.47 41.52
C PRO A 1071 9.33 6.55 40.29
N LEU A 1072 8.16 6.33 39.67
CA LEU A 1072 8.08 5.54 38.43
C LEU A 1072 8.59 6.29 37.20
N VAL A 1073 8.44 7.62 37.20
CA VAL A 1073 8.78 8.50 36.08
C VAL A 1073 9.26 9.84 36.66
N GLY A 1074 10.33 10.39 36.09
CA GLY A 1074 10.84 11.72 36.45
C GLY A 1074 10.08 12.86 35.78
N ARG A 1075 10.24 14.08 36.29
CA ARG A 1075 9.78 15.29 35.60
C ARG A 1075 10.69 15.59 34.40
N LYS A 1076 10.23 16.49 33.53
CA LYS A 1076 10.92 16.90 32.30
C LYS A 1076 12.39 17.31 32.51
N ASP A 1077 12.66 18.06 33.57
CA ASP A 1077 13.99 18.63 33.86
C ASP A 1077 14.59 18.07 35.17
N SER A 1078 14.10 16.93 35.66
CA SER A 1078 14.64 16.30 36.87
C SER A 1078 15.74 15.29 36.57
N ASP A 1079 16.58 15.00 37.55
CA ASP A 1079 17.49 13.86 37.51
C ASP A 1079 16.71 12.53 37.60
N TRP A 1080 16.92 11.65 36.64
CA TRP A 1080 16.30 10.31 36.56
C TRP A 1080 17.09 9.22 37.28
N SER A 1081 18.24 9.56 37.89
CA SER A 1081 19.01 8.62 38.72
C SER A 1081 18.21 8.06 39.90
N THR A 1082 17.21 8.81 40.37
CA THR A 1082 16.32 8.45 41.49
C THR A 1082 15.03 7.74 41.05
N VAL A 1083 14.75 7.69 39.74
CA VAL A 1083 13.60 6.98 39.17
C VAL A 1083 13.90 5.48 39.20
N LEU A 1084 12.90 4.68 39.60
CA LEU A 1084 12.95 3.23 39.76
C LEU A 1084 13.80 2.58 38.65
N SER A 1085 14.90 1.94 39.02
CA SER A 1085 15.83 1.38 38.04
C SER A 1085 15.27 0.13 37.37
N GLU A 1086 15.85 -0.25 36.24
CA GLU A 1086 15.57 -1.53 35.58
C GLU A 1086 15.85 -2.74 36.49
N ALA A 1087 16.87 -2.64 37.35
CA ALA A 1087 17.20 -3.66 38.34
C ALA A 1087 16.14 -3.73 39.44
N ASP A 1088 15.70 -2.59 39.97
CA ASP A 1088 14.64 -2.54 40.99
C ASP A 1088 13.29 -3.03 40.45
N PHE A 1089 12.99 -2.76 39.17
CA PHE A 1089 11.79 -3.28 38.51
C PHE A 1089 11.88 -4.80 38.27
N ALA A 1090 13.08 -5.32 37.98
CA ALA A 1090 13.33 -6.76 37.92
C ALA A 1090 13.16 -7.41 39.31
N GLU A 1091 13.68 -6.79 40.38
CA GLU A 1091 13.45 -7.22 41.76
C GLU A 1091 11.96 -7.19 42.13
N LEU A 1092 11.23 -6.15 41.74
CA LEU A 1092 9.76 -6.10 41.89
C LEU A 1092 9.11 -7.33 41.23
N CYS A 1093 9.47 -7.64 39.99
CA CYS A 1093 8.92 -8.82 39.29
C CYS A 1093 9.30 -10.13 40.01
N GLU A 1094 10.52 -10.24 40.53
CA GLU A 1094 10.99 -11.42 41.25
C GLU A 1094 10.19 -11.63 42.56
N HIS A 1095 10.05 -10.57 43.36
CA HIS A 1095 9.40 -10.64 44.67
C HIS A 1095 7.86 -10.64 44.62
N GLN A 1096 7.26 -10.07 43.57
CA GLN A 1096 5.82 -9.93 43.45
C GLN A 1096 5.16 -10.87 42.43
N LEU A 1097 5.93 -11.52 41.54
CA LEU A 1097 5.39 -12.45 40.53
C LEU A 1097 6.10 -13.80 40.58
N THR A 1098 7.43 -13.83 40.44
CA THR A 1098 8.21 -15.08 40.44
C THR A 1098 8.09 -15.80 41.78
N HIS A 1099 8.05 -15.08 42.90
CA HIS A 1099 7.80 -15.63 44.24
C HIS A 1099 6.52 -16.50 44.27
N HIS A 1100 5.39 -15.95 43.84
CA HIS A 1100 4.12 -16.68 43.80
C HIS A 1100 4.16 -17.87 42.84
N PHE A 1101 4.84 -17.74 41.69
CA PHE A 1101 5.06 -18.86 40.77
C PHE A 1101 5.84 -20.01 41.43
N ARG A 1102 6.95 -19.72 42.12
CA ARG A 1102 7.79 -20.72 42.81
C ARG A 1102 7.02 -21.45 43.91
N VAL A 1103 6.19 -20.73 44.66
CA VAL A 1103 5.31 -21.35 45.66
C VAL A 1103 4.24 -22.20 44.98
N ALA A 1104 3.53 -21.64 43.99
CA ALA A 1104 2.44 -22.33 43.31
C ALA A 1104 2.90 -23.61 42.61
N ARG A 1105 4.07 -23.63 41.95
CA ARG A 1105 4.55 -24.85 41.27
C ARG A 1105 4.82 -26.03 42.20
N LYS A 1106 5.11 -25.77 43.49
CA LYS A 1106 5.34 -26.79 44.53
C LYS A 1106 4.03 -27.21 45.19
N ILE A 1107 3.31 -26.23 45.73
CA ILE A 1107 2.01 -26.46 46.38
C ILE A 1107 1.04 -27.11 45.40
N ALA A 1108 1.23 -26.87 44.08
CA ALA A 1108 0.30 -27.39 43.10
C ALA A 1108 0.22 -28.91 42.99
N LEU A 1109 1.21 -29.59 43.57
CA LEU A 1109 1.40 -31.03 43.55
C LEU A 1109 1.12 -31.66 44.94
N SER A 1110 0.70 -30.87 45.92
CA SER A 1110 0.40 -31.37 47.27
C SER A 1110 -1.07 -31.77 47.44
N ASP A 1111 -1.29 -33.05 47.76
CA ASP A 1111 -2.62 -33.58 48.06
C ASP A 1111 -3.25 -32.84 49.27
N GLY A 1112 -4.53 -32.47 49.13
CA GLY A 1112 -5.31 -31.79 50.17
C GLY A 1112 -5.07 -30.28 50.30
N ALA A 1113 -4.15 -29.71 49.51
CA ALA A 1113 -3.79 -28.31 49.65
C ALA A 1113 -4.76 -27.35 48.95
N SER A 1114 -4.78 -26.10 49.42
CA SER A 1114 -5.37 -24.95 48.72
C SER A 1114 -4.41 -23.76 48.82
N LEU A 1115 -4.49 -22.83 47.88
CA LEU A 1115 -3.53 -21.74 47.75
C LEU A 1115 -4.23 -20.39 47.52
N ALA A 1116 -4.00 -19.45 48.43
CA ALA A 1116 -4.28 -18.04 48.24
C ALA A 1116 -3.00 -17.29 47.87
N LEU A 1117 -3.00 -16.62 46.72
CA LEU A 1117 -1.97 -15.69 46.29
C LEU A 1117 -2.40 -14.27 46.69
N VAL A 1118 -1.65 -13.62 47.57
CA VAL A 1118 -2.02 -12.31 48.12
C VAL A 1118 -1.20 -11.23 47.47
N THR A 1119 -1.83 -10.19 46.94
CA THR A 1119 -1.12 -9.05 46.35
C THR A 1119 -0.63 -8.07 47.43
N PRO A 1120 0.30 -7.16 47.09
CA PRO A 1120 0.66 -6.05 47.97
C PRO A 1120 -0.54 -5.23 48.44
N GLU A 1121 -0.40 -4.65 49.62
CA GLU A 1121 -1.35 -3.70 50.20
C GLU A 1121 -1.01 -2.25 49.86
N THR A 1122 -2.03 -1.40 49.91
CA THR A 1122 -1.88 0.05 49.98
C THR A 1122 -2.89 0.66 50.95
N THR A 1123 -2.66 1.91 51.32
CA THR A 1123 -3.57 2.70 52.15
C THR A 1123 -3.69 4.10 51.57
N ALA A 1124 -4.56 4.95 52.15
CA ALA A 1124 -4.66 6.35 51.75
C ALA A 1124 -3.33 7.13 51.90
N THR A 1125 -2.39 6.66 52.72
CA THR A 1125 -1.06 7.27 52.90
C THR A 1125 0.00 6.74 51.95
N SER A 1126 -0.25 5.64 51.25
CA SER A 1126 0.65 5.12 50.21
C SER A 1126 0.84 6.13 49.08
N THR A 1127 2.03 6.13 48.48
CA THR A 1127 2.32 6.99 47.34
C THR A 1127 1.48 6.59 46.13
N THR A 1128 1.36 7.50 45.15
CA THR A 1128 0.60 7.21 43.93
C THR A 1128 1.29 6.09 43.13
N GLU A 1129 2.61 6.05 43.21
CA GLU A 1129 3.49 5.06 42.60
C GLU A 1129 3.30 3.68 43.22
N GLN A 1130 3.25 3.58 44.55
CA GLN A 1130 2.93 2.32 45.23
C GLN A 1130 1.53 1.81 44.83
N PHE A 1131 0.53 2.70 44.80
CA PHE A 1131 -0.81 2.33 44.35
C PHE A 1131 -0.85 1.84 42.89
N ALA A 1132 -0.07 2.46 42.00
CA ALA A 1132 0.06 2.05 40.62
C ALA A 1132 0.77 0.69 40.49
N LEU A 1133 1.87 0.47 41.22
CA LEU A 1133 2.60 -0.79 41.22
C LEU A 1133 1.77 -1.94 41.81
N ALA A 1134 1.01 -1.70 42.87
CA ALA A 1134 0.09 -2.69 43.43
C ALA A 1134 -0.95 -3.12 42.39
N ASN A 1135 -1.54 -2.18 41.65
CA ASN A 1135 -2.48 -2.47 40.56
C ASN A 1135 -1.84 -3.17 39.36
N PHE A 1136 -0.56 -2.88 39.07
CA PHE A 1136 0.23 -3.62 38.10
C PHE A 1136 0.43 -5.08 38.52
N VAL A 1137 0.86 -5.33 39.76
CA VAL A 1137 1.03 -6.68 40.32
C VAL A 1137 -0.30 -7.42 40.31
N LYS A 1138 -1.38 -6.81 40.81
CA LYS A 1138 -2.74 -7.36 40.80
C LYS A 1138 -3.15 -7.89 39.44
N THR A 1139 -3.02 -7.06 38.40
CA THR A 1139 -3.42 -7.39 37.04
C THR A 1139 -2.54 -8.48 36.42
N THR A 1140 -1.24 -8.40 36.68
CA THR A 1140 -0.23 -9.32 36.12
C THR A 1140 -0.29 -10.70 36.78
N LEU A 1141 -0.46 -10.74 38.10
CA LEU A 1141 -0.63 -11.95 38.89
C LEU A 1141 -1.96 -12.63 38.60
N HIS A 1142 -3.03 -11.88 38.28
CA HIS A 1142 -4.31 -12.50 37.95
C HIS A 1142 -4.23 -13.36 36.68
N ALA A 1143 -3.40 -12.99 35.70
CA ALA A 1143 -3.13 -13.85 34.54
C ALA A 1143 -2.45 -15.17 34.94
N PHE A 1144 -1.56 -15.14 35.94
CA PHE A 1144 -0.97 -16.35 36.53
C PHE A 1144 -2.05 -17.18 37.23
N THR A 1145 -2.79 -16.58 38.15
CA THR A 1145 -3.85 -17.19 38.96
C THR A 1145 -4.90 -17.88 38.09
N ALA A 1146 -5.41 -17.19 37.07
CA ALA A 1146 -6.37 -17.75 36.13
C ALA A 1146 -5.79 -18.96 35.38
N THR A 1147 -4.55 -18.85 34.90
CA THR A 1147 -3.89 -19.92 34.14
C THR A 1147 -3.64 -21.16 35.00
N VAL A 1148 -3.02 -20.98 36.17
CA VAL A 1148 -2.69 -22.10 37.07
C VAL A 1148 -3.97 -22.72 37.68
N GLY A 1149 -5.03 -21.93 37.88
CA GLY A 1149 -6.34 -22.43 38.28
C GLY A 1149 -6.92 -23.43 37.27
N VAL A 1150 -6.83 -23.13 35.96
CA VAL A 1150 -7.25 -24.06 34.90
C VAL A 1150 -6.29 -25.24 34.74
N GLU A 1151 -5.00 -25.03 34.94
CA GLU A 1151 -4.03 -26.13 34.93
C GLU A 1151 -4.25 -27.11 36.09
N SER A 1152 -4.60 -26.60 37.27
CA SER A 1152 -4.95 -27.41 38.44
C SER A 1152 -6.14 -28.34 38.16
N GLU A 1153 -7.15 -27.91 37.39
CA GLU A 1153 -8.27 -28.78 36.98
C GLU A 1153 -7.82 -30.02 36.19
N ARG A 1154 -6.61 -29.98 35.61
CA ARG A 1154 -6.03 -31.04 34.77
C ARG A 1154 -5.06 -31.95 35.53
N THR A 1155 -4.75 -31.64 36.80
CA THR A 1155 -3.91 -32.48 37.66
C THR A 1155 -4.78 -33.36 38.56
N ALA A 1156 -4.18 -34.37 39.19
CA ALA A 1156 -4.91 -35.32 40.05
C ALA A 1156 -5.24 -34.73 41.44
N GLN A 1157 -4.52 -33.69 41.83
CA GLN A 1157 -4.69 -32.97 43.08
C GLN A 1157 -5.92 -32.06 43.03
N ARG A 1158 -6.18 -31.39 41.89
CA ARG A 1158 -7.34 -30.49 41.65
C ARG A 1158 -7.52 -29.39 42.71
N ILE A 1159 -6.41 -28.95 43.29
CA ILE A 1159 -6.33 -27.89 44.30
C ILE A 1159 -7.01 -26.58 43.89
N LEU A 1160 -7.41 -25.82 44.89
CA LEU A 1160 -7.95 -24.48 44.74
C LEU A 1160 -6.79 -23.49 44.71
N ILE A 1161 -6.68 -22.70 43.64
CA ILE A 1161 -5.69 -21.62 43.54
C ILE A 1161 -6.44 -20.35 43.17
N ASN A 1162 -6.37 -19.36 44.03
CA ASN A 1162 -7.08 -18.08 43.89
C ASN A 1162 -6.21 -16.93 44.38
N GLN A 1163 -6.65 -15.71 44.10
CA GLN A 1163 -5.96 -14.49 44.45
C GLN A 1163 -6.81 -13.62 45.37
N VAL A 1164 -6.17 -13.00 46.35
CA VAL A 1164 -6.76 -12.01 47.27
C VAL A 1164 -6.00 -10.70 47.10
N ASP A 1165 -6.71 -9.64 46.69
CA ASP A 1165 -6.11 -8.34 46.42
C ASP A 1165 -6.30 -7.40 47.61
N LEU A 1166 -5.19 -6.89 48.15
CA LEU A 1166 -5.17 -5.91 49.24
C LEU A 1166 -5.16 -4.44 48.77
N THR A 1167 -5.25 -4.21 47.46
CA THR A 1167 -5.34 -2.87 46.87
C THR A 1167 -6.58 -2.77 45.99
N ARG A 1168 -7.39 -1.75 46.25
CA ARG A 1168 -8.61 -1.42 45.50
C ARG A 1168 -8.25 -0.75 44.17
N ARG A 1169 -9.22 -0.71 43.25
CA ARG A 1169 -9.03 -0.08 41.93
C ARG A 1169 -9.08 1.44 42.01
N ALA A 1170 -9.85 2.00 42.96
CA ALA A 1170 -9.94 3.43 43.18
C ALA A 1170 -9.18 3.83 44.45
N ARG A 1171 -8.17 4.68 44.30
CA ARG A 1171 -7.35 5.16 45.43
C ARG A 1171 -8.17 5.88 46.51
N ALA A 1172 -9.28 6.53 46.12
CA ALA A 1172 -10.16 7.23 47.05
C ALA A 1172 -10.93 6.28 47.98
N GLU A 1173 -11.00 5.00 47.64
CA GLU A 1173 -11.64 3.97 48.43
C GLU A 1173 -10.64 3.26 49.34
N GLU A 1174 -9.34 3.49 49.23
CA GLU A 1174 -8.35 2.86 50.11
C GLU A 1174 -8.58 3.23 51.59
N PRO A 1175 -8.31 2.32 52.54
CA PRO A 1175 -8.48 2.60 53.96
C PRO A 1175 -7.78 3.89 54.37
N ARG A 1176 -8.55 4.82 54.95
CA ARG A 1176 -8.10 6.17 55.31
C ARG A 1176 -8.07 6.43 56.81
N ASP A 1177 -8.66 5.55 57.60
CA ASP A 1177 -8.63 5.63 59.06
C ASP A 1177 -8.49 4.24 59.71
N PRO A 1178 -8.17 4.16 61.02
CA PRO A 1178 -7.98 2.89 61.71
C PRO A 1178 -9.21 1.96 61.71
N ARG A 1179 -10.43 2.50 61.60
CA ARG A 1179 -11.65 1.70 61.58
C ARG A 1179 -11.82 1.00 60.23
N GLU A 1180 -11.63 1.74 59.14
CA GLU A 1180 -11.63 1.15 57.79
C GLU A 1180 -10.50 0.15 57.62
N ARG A 1181 -9.32 0.41 58.21
CA ARG A 1181 -8.21 -0.54 58.23
C ARG A 1181 -8.56 -1.84 58.97
N GLN A 1182 -9.15 -1.73 60.16
CA GLN A 1182 -9.61 -2.91 60.91
C GLN A 1182 -10.64 -3.72 60.11
N GLN A 1183 -11.56 -3.05 59.42
CA GLN A 1183 -12.54 -3.71 58.56
C GLN A 1183 -11.90 -4.43 57.37
N GLU A 1184 -10.88 -3.83 56.74
CA GLU A 1184 -10.11 -4.48 55.67
C GLU A 1184 -9.40 -5.74 56.17
N LEU A 1185 -8.76 -5.69 57.34
CA LEU A 1185 -8.08 -6.84 57.95
C LEU A 1185 -9.06 -8.00 58.22
N GLU A 1186 -10.27 -7.70 58.70
CA GLU A 1186 -11.33 -8.70 58.89
C GLU A 1186 -11.79 -9.31 57.55
N ARG A 1187 -12.03 -8.47 56.54
CA ARG A 1187 -12.41 -8.90 55.20
C ARG A 1187 -11.31 -9.70 54.51
N PHE A 1188 -10.04 -9.38 54.76
CA PHE A 1188 -8.89 -10.15 54.31
C PHE A 1188 -8.93 -11.59 54.84
N ILE A 1189 -9.14 -11.75 56.16
CA ILE A 1189 -9.26 -13.08 56.77
C ILE A 1189 -10.43 -13.84 56.14
N GLU A 1190 -11.59 -13.20 55.99
CA GLU A 1190 -12.78 -13.80 55.37
C GLU A 1190 -12.53 -14.23 53.92
N ALA A 1191 -11.87 -13.40 53.12
CA ALA A 1191 -11.53 -13.71 51.73
C ALA A 1191 -10.54 -14.88 51.63
N VAL A 1192 -9.49 -14.88 52.46
CA VAL A 1192 -8.52 -15.98 52.52
C VAL A 1192 -9.23 -17.29 52.87
N LEU A 1193 -10.10 -17.30 53.88
CA LEU A 1193 -10.87 -18.49 54.25
C LEU A 1193 -11.83 -18.91 53.13
N LEU A 1194 -12.49 -17.97 52.46
CA LEU A 1194 -13.39 -18.27 51.34
C LEU A 1194 -12.69 -19.03 50.22
N VAL A 1195 -11.45 -18.67 49.92
CA VAL A 1195 -10.71 -19.23 48.78
C VAL A 1195 -9.82 -20.41 49.14
N THR A 1196 -9.52 -20.63 50.42
CA THR A 1196 -8.68 -21.74 50.89
C THR A 1196 -9.45 -22.86 51.60
N ALA A 1197 -10.62 -22.58 52.18
CA ALA A 1197 -11.40 -23.63 52.82
C ALA A 1197 -11.75 -24.75 51.82
N PRO A 1198 -11.64 -26.03 52.18
CA PRO A 1198 -11.95 -27.14 51.27
C PRO A 1198 -13.35 -27.03 50.66
N LEU A 1199 -13.51 -27.52 49.42
CA LEU A 1199 -14.83 -27.73 48.83
C LEU A 1199 -15.32 -29.14 49.19
N PRO A 1200 -16.59 -29.32 49.58
CA PRO A 1200 -17.14 -30.66 49.75
C PRO A 1200 -17.11 -31.41 48.40
N PRO A 1201 -16.86 -32.73 48.40
CA PRO A 1201 -16.69 -33.50 47.16
C PRO A 1201 -17.86 -33.36 46.17
N GLU A 1202 -19.07 -33.26 46.71
CA GLU A 1202 -20.33 -33.13 45.97
C GLU A 1202 -20.48 -31.77 45.27
N ALA A 1203 -19.76 -30.74 45.76
CA ALA A 1203 -19.77 -29.40 45.22
C ALA A 1203 -18.67 -29.16 44.17
N ASP A 1204 -17.69 -30.05 44.00
CA ASP A 1204 -16.60 -29.92 43.01
C ASP A 1204 -17.07 -30.28 41.58
N THR A 1205 -18.06 -29.51 41.12
CA THR A 1205 -18.62 -29.58 39.76
C THR A 1205 -17.82 -28.72 38.78
N ARG A 1206 -18.03 -28.92 37.47
CA ARG A 1206 -17.46 -28.04 36.43
C ARG A 1206 -17.91 -26.58 36.56
N TYR A 1207 -19.06 -26.30 37.17
CA TYR A 1207 -19.52 -24.94 37.43
C TYR A 1207 -18.80 -24.33 38.64
N ALA A 1208 -18.71 -25.07 39.75
CA ALA A 1208 -17.97 -24.64 40.93
C ALA A 1208 -16.47 -24.43 40.65
N GLY A 1209 -15.87 -25.25 39.79
CA GLY A 1209 -14.50 -25.04 39.30
C GLY A 1209 -14.28 -23.68 38.64
N ARG A 1210 -15.30 -23.10 37.97
CA ARG A 1210 -15.20 -21.73 37.42
C ARG A 1210 -15.21 -20.64 38.47
N ILE A 1211 -15.86 -20.87 39.61
CA ILE A 1211 -16.07 -19.85 40.64
C ILE A 1211 -14.92 -19.88 41.67
N HIS A 1212 -14.38 -21.07 41.95
CA HIS A 1212 -13.44 -21.30 43.04
C HIS A 1212 -12.02 -21.66 42.59
N ARG A 1213 -11.70 -21.59 41.29
CA ARG A 1213 -10.34 -21.73 40.77
C ARG A 1213 -10.04 -20.60 39.80
N GLY A 1214 -8.92 -19.91 40.02
CA GLY A 1214 -8.47 -18.82 39.16
C GLY A 1214 -9.16 -17.49 39.42
N ARG A 1215 -9.86 -17.32 40.54
CA ARG A 1215 -10.58 -16.08 40.88
C ARG A 1215 -9.66 -15.08 41.59
N ALA A 1216 -9.80 -13.80 41.29
CA ALA A 1216 -9.22 -12.71 42.08
C ALA A 1216 -10.32 -11.97 42.86
N ILE A 1217 -10.10 -11.78 44.17
CA ILE A 1217 -11.05 -11.14 45.09
C ILE A 1217 -10.37 -9.96 45.77
N THR A 1218 -10.90 -8.76 45.57
CA THR A 1218 -10.43 -7.54 46.28
C THR A 1218 -11.21 -7.35 47.58
N VAL A 1219 -10.51 -6.97 48.66
CA VAL A 1219 -11.11 -6.82 50.01
C VAL A 1219 -11.44 -5.39 50.43
#